data_AF-A0AAW3CC02-F1
#
_entry.id   AF-A0AAW3CC02-F1
#
_cell.length_a   1.000
_cell.length_b   1.000
_cell.length_c   1.000
_cell.angle_alpha   90.00
_cell.angle_beta   90.00
_cell.angle_gamma   90.00
#
_symmetry.space_group_name_H-M   'P 1'
#
loop_
_entity.id
_entity.type
_entity.pdbx_description
1 polymer ?
#
loop_
_entity_poly.entity_id
_entity_poly.type
_entity_poly.pdbx_seq_one_letter_code
_entity_poly.pdbx_strand_id
1 'polypeptide(L)'
;MTAPFSSLSAVTCSDVILDDRYICNMCTKPMIPAVRNRHCNHCICFRCSFLCEPRCPLCRTDAQWVTDSNFSCTIRNEIRDALIAESLNRLCALRGGTSDSAVCDAIVSHLDGTRLTVDLKNVVEDLQFIQRYEAAMCSTNDRKDADANFVFFCHSQLQLNTLESRKHTRIFFCSVPSLTDASKISALRELCVIHLQGCSQLRFLPPLSDIRELRALAVYRCGIRGIPSLGDCPLLETVVFCECDELIDVAGLAYLGIATSLSLANCRKVVDISPLSSATQLQNVSLNGTGIISIAALRGCADTLHIVNAQGCTQLASIEPLSTMTKLREVRLGATSVVDLAPLRTSIATITVLDVEGCTQLQSISCLSTAVSLRELYCGGTKVGDITPLMLIASTIKVVHLERCFSVDSILALSRASGLREIDLRHTKVQSIDALRNCTTSLEVVFLGQCRALIDLSPIAAASRLRCVDVQSTGVQSLEFLQASASTLEAVCADNCPISDITAFRAALNLREVRLASTTVNSIEDLRASASSLQCLFLGGCSRISDISLLMHATQLREIYLTNTDISSIEALQASAATLEVVALGGCGRISDIAPLRMATTLRLVYLWGTNIDSIDPLRFSVSTLEVLDIGGCGRVSEISALLNATKLREVRFHNTSIQSIEALRTSAGCIQSVGLAGCTRISDISPLSTATKLREVYLTNTAVDNVAPLRCSAASLEVIALGNCAEVSDLSPLAAATKLREVYLWGTKINGIEALQSSMASLVIFEVTRCAEISGISLLSGAMRLRRIDLANTTISSIDALMPIAPFLEFINISCCTMIKNLAPLGAATSVKTIWMRSLPLDSLDVLRPATGSLEEVDLSGCLNLRDISALQSATKLREVSLQNTCVDSLDALRCSASALTVVNANGCINLTSIAALTSATHLKEVRLRNTRISSTEPLRASAACIEVVDVSGCVNLENSTALINKSRHVEVHS
;
A
#
# COMPACT_ATOMS: atom_id res chain seq x y z
N MET A 1 30.16 0.44 7.81
CA MET A 1 30.62 -0.48 8.87
C MET A 1 29.54 -1.53 9.07
N THR A 2 29.91 -2.80 8.92
CA THR A 2 29.07 -3.99 9.06
C THR A 2 28.74 -4.27 10.55
N ALA A 3 27.53 -4.79 10.79
CA ALA A 3 26.82 -5.10 12.04
C ALA A 3 27.61 -5.37 13.34
N PRO A 4 27.01 -4.99 14.50
CA PRO A 4 26.45 -6.03 15.38
C PRO A 4 24.98 -5.80 15.80
N PHE A 5 24.24 -4.88 15.17
CA PHE A 5 22.94 -4.44 15.69
C PHE A 5 21.71 -5.27 15.26
N SER A 6 21.88 -6.22 14.33
CA SER A 6 20.76 -7.02 13.81
C SER A 6 20.34 -8.19 14.72
N SER A 7 20.96 -8.38 15.88
CA SER A 7 20.70 -9.50 16.79
C SER A 7 20.24 -9.12 18.19
N LEU A 8 20.06 -7.83 18.51
CA LEU A 8 19.51 -7.41 19.81
C LEU A 8 17.98 -7.36 19.73
N SER A 9 17.35 -8.47 20.10
CA SER A 9 15.91 -8.50 20.38
C SER A 9 15.61 -7.72 21.65
N ALA A 10 14.41 -7.13 21.75
CA ALA A 10 13.93 -6.55 23.00
C ALA A 10 14.06 -7.57 24.14
N VAL A 11 14.44 -7.13 25.35
CA VAL A 11 14.37 -8.02 26.51
C VAL A 11 12.91 -8.10 26.91
N THR A 12 12.37 -9.30 26.85
CA THR A 12 10.99 -9.60 27.20
C THR A 12 10.96 -10.48 28.42
N CYS A 13 9.77 -10.69 28.98
CA CYS A 13 9.64 -11.57 30.13
C CYS A 13 10.05 -13.04 29.87
N SER A 14 10.19 -13.47 28.61
CA SER A 14 10.72 -14.81 28.26
C SER A 14 12.24 -14.91 28.33
N ASP A 15 12.94 -13.77 28.40
CA ASP A 15 14.40 -13.69 28.44
C ASP A 15 14.97 -13.73 29.86
N VAL A 16 14.11 -13.54 30.87
CA VAL A 16 14.49 -13.44 32.29
C VAL A 16 14.12 -14.70 33.05
N ILE A 17 15.07 -15.21 33.82
CA ILE A 17 14.85 -16.33 34.73
C ILE A 17 14.17 -15.79 35.98
N LEU A 18 12.89 -16.15 36.14
CA LEU A 18 12.13 -15.88 37.36
C LEU A 18 12.22 -17.08 38.28
N ASP A 19 12.16 -16.83 39.59
CA ASP A 19 11.99 -17.89 40.60
C ASP A 19 10.73 -18.72 40.28
N ASP A 20 10.83 -20.04 40.43
CA ASP A 20 9.75 -21.00 40.16
C ASP A 20 8.44 -20.62 40.86
N ARG A 21 8.51 -19.89 41.98
CA ARG A 21 7.34 -19.40 42.72
C ARG A 21 6.51 -18.35 41.99
N TYR A 22 7.02 -17.72 40.92
CA TYR A 22 6.37 -16.66 40.16
C TYR A 22 5.82 -17.12 38.79
N ILE A 23 6.15 -18.35 38.38
CA ILE A 23 5.70 -18.95 37.11
C ILE A 23 4.58 -19.97 37.34
N CYS A 24 3.68 -20.06 36.37
CA CYS A 24 2.53 -20.95 36.43
C CYS A 24 2.97 -22.39 36.10
N ASN A 25 2.86 -23.29 37.08
CA ASN A 25 3.21 -24.71 36.94
C ASN A 25 2.51 -25.46 35.79
N MET A 26 1.43 -24.91 35.22
CA MET A 26 0.69 -25.50 34.10
C MET A 26 1.20 -25.08 32.71
N CYS A 27 1.69 -23.86 32.55
CA CYS A 27 2.05 -23.31 31.23
C CYS A 27 3.43 -22.64 31.22
N THR A 28 4.14 -22.72 32.34
CA THR A 28 5.47 -22.16 32.59
C THR A 28 5.60 -20.65 32.33
N LYS A 29 4.47 -19.93 32.18
CA LYS A 29 4.43 -18.47 32.01
C LYS A 29 4.27 -17.74 33.34
N PRO A 30 4.75 -16.48 33.46
CA PRO A 30 4.55 -15.65 34.64
C PRO A 30 3.06 -15.53 35.03
N MET A 31 2.78 -15.58 36.32
CA MET A 31 1.42 -15.46 36.85
C MET A 31 0.97 -13.98 36.88
N ILE A 32 0.77 -13.36 35.71
CA ILE A 32 0.22 -12.00 35.61
C ILE A 32 -0.98 -11.99 34.64
N PRO A 33 -2.23 -11.81 35.12
CA PRO A 33 -2.61 -11.78 36.53
C PRO A 33 -2.41 -13.14 37.22
N ALA A 34 -1.98 -13.12 38.48
CA ALA A 34 -1.98 -14.30 39.34
C ALA A 34 -3.39 -14.54 39.86
N VAL A 35 -3.83 -15.79 39.83
CA VAL A 35 -5.05 -16.22 40.50
C VAL A 35 -4.73 -17.30 41.52
N ARG A 36 -5.29 -17.13 42.72
CA ARG A 36 -5.14 -18.03 43.85
C ARG A 36 -6.40 -18.85 44.04
N ASN A 37 -6.26 -20.16 44.26
CA ASN A 37 -7.38 -21.02 44.64
C ASN A 37 -7.75 -20.79 46.11
N ARG A 38 -9.01 -20.51 46.41
CA ARG A 38 -9.51 -20.28 47.78
C ARG A 38 -9.34 -21.46 48.73
N HIS A 39 -9.32 -22.69 48.21
CA HIS A 39 -9.36 -23.90 49.04
C HIS A 39 -7.96 -24.44 49.34
N CYS A 40 -7.00 -24.27 48.42
CA CYS A 40 -5.66 -24.83 48.54
C CYS A 40 -4.54 -23.79 48.44
N ASN A 41 -4.85 -22.51 48.27
CA ASN A 41 -3.91 -21.39 48.11
C ASN A 41 -2.88 -21.51 46.97
N HIS A 42 -2.97 -22.55 46.14
CA HIS A 42 -2.16 -22.65 44.94
C HIS A 42 -2.44 -21.48 44.00
N CYS A 43 -1.40 -20.98 43.36
CA CYS A 43 -1.48 -19.90 42.38
C CYS A 43 -1.21 -20.46 40.98
N ILE A 44 -1.98 -20.00 40.00
CA ILE A 44 -1.76 -20.24 38.57
C ILE A 44 -1.98 -18.93 37.81
N CYS A 45 -1.64 -18.89 36.52
CA CYS A 45 -1.97 -17.73 35.70
C CYS A 45 -3.48 -17.68 35.39
N PHE A 46 -4.02 -16.48 35.24
CA PHE A 46 -5.44 -16.24 34.92
C PHE A 46 -5.91 -17.09 33.73
N ARG A 47 -5.10 -17.22 32.67
CA ARG A 47 -5.44 -18.01 31.48
C ARG A 47 -5.60 -19.50 31.75
N CYS A 48 -4.73 -20.10 32.56
CA CYS A 48 -4.83 -21.52 32.92
C CYS A 48 -6.04 -21.81 33.80
N SER A 49 -6.55 -20.82 34.55
CA SER A 49 -7.73 -21.02 35.38
C SER A 49 -9.00 -21.34 34.58
N PHE A 50 -9.11 -20.86 33.35
CA PHE A 50 -10.22 -21.18 32.44
C PHE A 50 -10.10 -22.55 31.76
N LEU A 51 -8.89 -23.13 31.76
CA LEU A 51 -8.62 -24.45 31.16
C LEU A 51 -8.75 -25.59 32.18
N CYS A 52 -9.01 -25.27 33.44
CA CYS A 52 -9.17 -26.27 34.49
C CYS A 52 -10.61 -26.81 34.50
N GLU A 53 -10.73 -28.14 34.50
CA GLU A 53 -11.92 -28.87 34.98
C GLU A 53 -12.29 -28.43 36.43
N PRO A 54 -13.42 -28.86 37.03
CA PRO A 54 -13.83 -28.42 38.38
C PRO A 54 -12.83 -28.68 39.53
N ARG A 55 -11.64 -29.23 39.24
CA ARG A 55 -10.58 -29.53 40.19
C ARG A 55 -9.29 -28.79 39.85
N CYS A 56 -8.61 -28.33 40.90
CA CYS A 56 -7.29 -27.74 40.87
C CYS A 56 -6.30 -28.73 40.23
N PRO A 57 -5.55 -28.33 39.20
CA PRO A 57 -4.69 -29.25 38.48
C PRO A 57 -3.45 -29.68 39.28
N LEU A 58 -3.13 -28.97 40.37
CA LEU A 58 -1.94 -29.25 41.20
C LEU A 58 -2.22 -30.20 42.36
N CYS A 59 -3.41 -30.14 42.97
CA CYS A 59 -3.75 -30.94 44.16
C CYS A 59 -5.13 -31.61 44.10
N ARG A 60 -5.86 -31.46 42.99
CA ARG A 60 -7.19 -32.05 42.73
C ARG A 60 -8.32 -31.65 43.69
N THR A 61 -8.14 -30.63 44.53
CA THR A 61 -9.22 -29.99 45.31
C THR A 61 -10.11 -29.12 44.42
N ASP A 62 -11.29 -28.69 44.88
CA ASP A 62 -12.19 -27.87 44.07
C ASP A 62 -11.54 -26.58 43.54
N ALA A 63 -11.82 -26.26 42.27
CA ALA A 63 -11.25 -25.13 41.55
C ALA A 63 -12.07 -23.84 41.78
N GLN A 64 -11.77 -23.06 42.83
CA GLN A 64 -12.29 -21.70 43.01
C GLN A 64 -11.18 -20.65 42.96
N TRP A 65 -10.95 -20.08 41.78
CA TRP A 65 -9.85 -19.15 41.50
C TRP A 65 -10.28 -17.68 41.71
N VAL A 66 -9.45 -16.89 42.40
CA VAL A 66 -9.63 -15.44 42.60
C VAL A 66 -8.34 -14.69 42.30
N THR A 67 -8.44 -13.51 41.71
CA THR A 67 -7.29 -12.64 41.41
C THR A 67 -6.58 -12.17 42.67
N ASP A 68 -5.25 -12.33 42.71
CA ASP A 68 -4.39 -11.81 43.77
C ASP A 68 -3.58 -10.62 43.24
N SER A 69 -4.08 -9.41 43.50
CA SER A 69 -3.49 -8.16 43.00
C SER A 69 -2.15 -7.82 43.63
N ASN A 70 -1.96 -8.14 44.92
CA ASN A 70 -0.72 -7.88 45.63
C ASN A 70 0.40 -8.77 45.10
N PHE A 71 0.12 -10.08 44.95
CA PHE A 71 1.08 -11.01 44.39
C PHE A 71 1.39 -10.70 42.91
N SER A 72 0.38 -10.31 42.13
CA SER A 72 0.59 -9.83 40.75
C SER A 72 1.49 -8.59 40.68
N CYS A 73 1.43 -7.69 41.67
CA CYS A 73 2.30 -6.51 41.75
C CYS A 73 3.74 -6.87 42.15
N THR A 74 3.91 -7.80 43.09
CA THR A 74 5.23 -8.33 43.47
C THR A 74 5.92 -8.99 42.28
N ILE A 75 5.22 -9.86 41.55
CA ILE A 75 5.75 -10.51 40.34
C ILE A 75 6.13 -9.46 39.29
N ARG A 76 5.33 -8.40 39.13
CA ARG A 76 5.63 -7.31 38.18
C ARG A 76 6.93 -6.56 38.52
N ASN A 77 7.17 -6.28 39.81
CA ASN A 77 8.39 -5.60 40.25
C ASN A 77 9.63 -6.49 40.09
N GLU A 78 9.53 -7.77 40.44
CA GLU A 78 10.60 -8.75 40.23
C GLU A 78 10.95 -8.90 38.74
N ILE A 79 9.94 -8.99 37.86
CA ILE A 79 10.17 -8.99 36.41
C ILE A 79 10.86 -7.71 35.96
N ARG A 80 10.43 -6.54 36.45
CA ARG A 80 11.05 -5.26 36.09
C ARG A 80 12.53 -5.24 36.47
N ASP A 81 12.86 -5.65 37.68
CA ASP A 81 14.24 -5.60 38.18
C ASP A 81 15.12 -6.65 37.47
N ALA A 82 14.56 -7.83 37.17
CA ALA A 82 15.20 -8.85 36.35
C ALA A 82 15.42 -8.39 34.90
N LEU A 83 14.45 -7.69 34.30
CA LEU A 83 14.57 -7.12 32.95
C LEU A 83 15.70 -6.09 32.87
N ILE A 84 15.83 -5.25 33.90
CA ILE A 84 16.94 -4.28 33.98
C ILE A 84 18.28 -5.00 34.09
N ALA A 85 18.39 -6.01 34.95
CA ALA A 85 19.62 -6.79 35.13
C ALA A 85 20.02 -7.56 33.85
N GLU A 86 19.06 -8.19 33.17
CA GLU A 86 19.30 -8.91 31.92
C GLU A 86 19.64 -7.95 30.77
N SER A 87 18.99 -6.78 30.73
CA SER A 87 19.33 -5.72 29.77
C SER A 87 20.76 -5.21 30.00
N LEU A 88 21.18 -5.01 31.24
CA LEU A 88 22.56 -4.66 31.58
C LEU A 88 23.54 -5.73 31.12
N ASN A 89 23.26 -7.01 31.38
CA ASN A 89 24.10 -8.12 30.93
C ASN A 89 24.24 -8.17 29.41
N ARG A 90 23.14 -8.01 28.66
CA ARG A 90 23.16 -7.99 27.19
C ARG A 90 23.89 -6.78 26.62
N LEU A 91 23.92 -5.67 27.36
CA LEU A 91 24.59 -4.43 26.97
C LEU A 91 26.02 -4.31 27.50
N CYS A 92 26.51 -5.24 28.34
CA CYS A 92 27.86 -5.19 28.94
C CYS A 92 28.98 -5.04 27.90
N ALA A 93 28.88 -5.69 26.74
CA ALA A 93 29.86 -5.58 25.66
C ALA A 93 29.74 -4.28 24.83
N LEU A 94 28.59 -3.61 24.89
CA LEU A 94 28.26 -2.40 24.14
C LEU A 94 28.40 -1.11 24.97
N ARG A 95 28.57 -1.23 26.29
CA ARG A 95 28.66 -0.11 27.25
C ARG A 95 29.84 0.84 26.96
N GLY A 96 30.93 0.36 26.38
CA GLY A 96 32.13 1.16 26.14
C GLY A 96 32.70 1.77 27.44
N GLY A 97 33.10 3.05 27.39
CA GLY A 97 33.58 3.82 28.55
C GLY A 97 32.49 4.48 29.40
N THR A 98 31.22 4.31 29.05
CA THR A 98 30.07 4.95 29.70
C THR A 98 29.81 4.35 31.09
N SER A 99 29.42 5.18 32.07
CA SER A 99 29.24 4.75 33.47
C SER A 99 28.05 3.80 33.66
N ASP A 100 28.14 2.86 34.61
CA ASP A 100 27.07 1.90 34.89
C ASP A 100 25.75 2.58 35.31
N SER A 101 25.81 3.75 35.94
CA SER A 101 24.62 4.54 36.28
C SER A 101 23.90 5.09 35.04
N ALA A 102 24.64 5.56 34.04
CA ALA A 102 24.07 6.12 32.81
C ALA A 102 23.46 5.02 31.92
N VAL A 103 24.05 3.83 31.92
CA VAL A 103 23.48 2.65 31.24
C VAL A 103 22.18 2.20 31.92
N CYS A 104 22.15 2.18 33.25
CA CYS A 104 20.92 1.87 34.00
C CYS A 104 19.80 2.87 33.69
N ASP A 105 20.11 4.17 33.71
CA ASP A 105 19.12 5.21 33.45
C ASP A 105 18.57 5.13 32.01
N ALA A 106 19.41 4.81 31.02
CA ALA A 106 18.97 4.57 29.64
C ALA A 106 18.09 3.32 29.50
N ILE A 107 18.37 2.24 30.24
CA ILE A 107 17.52 1.04 30.24
C ILE A 107 16.14 1.34 30.85
N VAL A 108 16.13 2.08 31.95
CA VAL A 108 14.89 2.47 32.65
C VAL A 108 14.04 3.40 31.79
N SER A 109 14.65 4.26 30.97
CA SER A 109 13.94 5.18 30.07
C SER A 109 13.09 4.46 29.00
N HIS A 110 13.52 3.28 28.57
CA HIS A 110 12.88 2.46 27.54
C HIS A 110 12.13 1.24 28.11
N LEU A 111 11.91 1.19 29.43
CA LEU A 111 11.14 0.14 30.07
C LEU A 111 9.64 0.40 29.91
N ASP A 112 8.97 -0.41 29.08
CA ASP A 112 7.51 -0.41 29.00
C ASP A 112 6.94 -1.19 30.19
N GLY A 113 6.50 -0.48 31.22
CA GLY A 113 5.90 -1.07 32.42
C GLY A 113 4.57 -1.80 32.20
N THR A 114 3.93 -1.63 31.03
CA THR A 114 2.68 -2.33 30.67
C THR A 114 2.94 -3.62 29.92
N ARG A 115 3.95 -3.63 29.04
CA ARG A 115 4.36 -4.81 28.27
C ARG A 115 5.45 -5.63 28.95
N LEU A 116 6.08 -5.09 29.99
CA LEU A 116 7.24 -5.67 30.67
C LEU A 116 8.32 -6.04 29.66
N THR A 117 8.68 -5.06 28.85
CA THR A 117 9.69 -5.18 27.80
C THR A 117 10.62 -3.99 27.84
N VAL A 118 11.90 -4.23 27.56
CA VAL A 118 12.91 -3.18 27.32
C VAL A 118 13.29 -3.20 25.86
N ASP A 119 13.12 -2.07 25.17
CA ASP A 119 13.54 -1.93 23.78
C ASP A 119 15.06 -1.68 23.70
N LEU A 120 15.83 -2.77 23.68
CA LEU A 120 17.28 -2.69 23.58
C LEU A 120 17.77 -1.97 22.33
N LYS A 121 16.97 -1.90 21.26
CA LYS A 121 17.39 -1.20 20.05
C LYS A 121 17.44 0.31 20.31
N ASN A 122 16.40 0.88 20.91
CA ASN A 122 16.38 2.31 21.25
C ASN A 122 17.35 2.63 22.39
N VAL A 123 17.51 1.74 23.38
CA VAL A 123 18.53 1.90 24.43
C VAL A 123 19.93 1.95 23.79
N VAL A 124 20.23 1.08 22.82
CA VAL A 124 21.50 1.09 22.10
C VAL A 124 21.66 2.34 21.24
N GLU A 125 20.60 2.84 20.61
CA GLU A 125 20.63 4.10 19.88
C GLU A 125 20.98 5.27 20.82
N ASP A 126 20.32 5.37 21.98
CA ASP A 126 20.62 6.40 23.00
C ASP A 126 22.06 6.26 23.55
N LEU A 127 22.51 5.04 23.84
CA LEU A 127 23.88 4.76 24.27
C LEU A 127 24.92 5.12 23.20
N GLN A 128 24.63 4.88 21.92
CA GLN A 128 25.51 5.30 20.83
C GLN A 128 25.56 6.82 20.70
N PHE A 129 24.45 7.51 20.89
CA PHE A 129 24.44 8.98 20.94
C PHE A 129 25.34 9.47 22.08
N ILE A 130 25.15 8.94 23.28
CA ILE A 130 25.97 9.27 24.46
C ILE A 130 27.45 9.03 24.17
N GLN A 131 27.80 7.86 23.64
CA GLN A 131 29.19 7.50 23.31
C GLN A 131 29.79 8.40 22.24
N ARG A 132 29.01 8.82 21.23
CA ARG A 132 29.47 9.80 20.22
C ARG A 132 29.77 11.16 20.86
N TYR A 133 28.91 11.60 21.77
CA TYR A 133 29.12 12.86 22.50
C TYR A 133 30.29 12.76 23.49
N GLU A 134 30.42 11.64 24.23
CA GLU A 134 31.54 11.36 25.13
C GLU A 134 32.88 11.31 24.35
N ALA A 135 32.91 10.69 23.17
CA ALA A 135 34.08 10.62 22.31
C ALA A 135 34.46 11.99 21.73
N ALA A 136 33.49 12.84 21.40
CA ALA A 136 33.73 14.21 20.94
C ALA A 136 34.30 15.13 22.05
N MET A 137 34.02 14.84 23.32
CA MET A 137 34.51 15.60 24.49
C MET A 137 35.91 15.15 24.97
N CYS A 138 36.35 13.93 24.62
CA CYS A 138 37.62 13.35 25.06
C CYS A 138 38.80 13.75 24.15
N SER A 139 39.23 15.01 24.23
CA SER A 139 40.57 15.44 23.77
C SER A 139 41.41 16.13 24.85
N THR A 140 40.92 16.17 26.10
CA THR A 140 41.63 16.77 27.24
C THR A 140 41.80 15.76 28.39
N ASN A 141 42.96 15.84 29.04
CA ASN A 141 43.56 14.86 29.95
C ASN A 141 42.83 14.60 31.30
N ASP A 142 41.58 14.97 31.47
CA ASP A 142 40.88 14.85 32.77
C ASP A 142 40.04 13.58 32.86
N ARG A 143 40.72 12.43 32.92
CA ARG A 143 40.10 11.12 33.19
C ARG A 143 40.07 10.76 34.68
N LYS A 144 39.99 11.75 35.58
CA LYS A 144 40.12 11.49 37.03
C LYS A 144 38.86 11.59 37.89
N ASP A 145 37.75 12.16 37.42
CA ASP A 145 36.50 12.11 38.19
C ASP A 145 35.34 11.66 37.29
N ALA A 146 35.16 10.34 37.18
CA ALA A 146 33.95 9.73 36.65
C ALA A 146 32.84 9.82 37.73
N ASP A 147 32.41 11.04 38.03
CA ASP A 147 31.33 11.28 38.99
C ASP A 147 29.97 10.92 38.39
N ALA A 148 29.09 10.37 39.24
CA ALA A 148 27.74 9.88 38.91
C ALA A 148 26.73 10.95 38.38
N ASN A 149 27.21 12.15 38.03
CA ASN A 149 26.39 13.29 37.59
C ASN A 149 26.72 13.80 36.18
N PHE A 150 27.62 13.13 35.44
CA PHE A 150 28.07 13.57 34.10
C PHE A 150 26.95 13.60 33.05
N VAL A 151 26.09 12.58 33.06
CA VAL A 151 24.89 12.44 32.20
C VAL A 151 23.65 12.50 33.07
N PHE A 152 22.62 13.22 32.62
CA PHE A 152 21.31 13.23 33.26
C PHE A 152 20.21 12.84 32.28
N PHE A 153 19.41 11.85 32.65
CA PHE A 153 18.19 11.48 31.93
C PHE A 153 16.96 11.93 32.69
N CYS A 154 16.17 12.78 32.04
CA CYS A 154 14.93 13.31 32.54
C CYS A 154 13.75 12.55 31.93
N HIS A 155 12.93 11.93 32.79
CA HIS A 155 11.74 11.14 32.44
C HIS A 155 10.44 11.72 33.01
N SER A 156 10.52 12.81 33.76
CA SER A 156 9.35 13.51 34.25
C SER A 156 9.65 14.98 34.52
N GLN A 157 8.61 15.82 34.46
CA GLN A 157 8.70 17.21 34.89
C GLN A 157 9.18 17.34 36.35
N LEU A 158 8.84 16.36 37.21
CA LEU A 158 9.24 16.37 38.61
C LEU A 158 10.77 16.21 38.77
N GLN A 159 11.37 15.30 38.01
CA GLN A 159 12.83 15.15 37.93
C GLN A 159 13.49 16.41 37.39
N LEU A 160 12.88 17.05 36.37
CA LEU A 160 13.38 18.31 35.86
C LEU A 160 13.39 19.42 36.94
N ASN A 161 12.35 19.46 37.77
CA ASN A 161 12.24 20.46 38.84
C ASN A 161 13.30 20.27 39.95
N THR A 162 13.89 19.08 40.07
CA THR A 162 14.98 18.79 41.01
C THR A 162 16.39 19.08 40.47
N LEU A 163 16.53 19.65 39.26
CA LEU A 163 17.81 19.85 38.58
C LEU A 163 18.84 20.70 39.35
N GLU A 164 18.40 21.58 40.26
CA GLU A 164 19.28 22.54 40.95
C GLU A 164 20.38 21.86 41.80
N SER A 165 20.21 20.59 42.16
CA SER A 165 21.19 19.79 42.89
C SER A 165 22.26 19.12 42.01
N ARG A 166 22.15 19.20 40.67
CA ARG A 166 23.03 18.48 39.71
C ARG A 166 23.87 19.43 38.84
N LYS A 167 24.66 20.30 39.48
CA LYS A 167 25.40 21.38 38.78
C LYS A 167 26.49 20.91 37.80
N HIS A 168 26.98 19.68 37.94
CA HIS A 168 28.07 19.11 37.13
C HIS A 168 27.59 18.30 35.91
N THR A 169 26.29 18.37 35.58
CA THR A 169 25.76 17.70 34.40
C THR A 169 26.26 18.36 33.11
N ARG A 170 26.91 17.56 32.27
CA ARG A 170 27.44 17.98 30.96
C ARG A 170 26.59 17.51 29.79
N ILE A 171 25.86 16.41 29.97
CA ILE A 171 24.98 15.86 28.94
C ILE A 171 23.57 15.71 29.51
N PHE A 172 22.60 16.34 28.85
CA PHE A 172 21.19 16.31 29.25
C PHE A 172 20.34 15.58 28.19
N PHE A 173 19.69 14.49 28.59
CA PHE A 173 18.69 13.77 27.80
C PHE A 173 17.31 13.96 28.40
N CYS A 174 16.31 14.23 27.57
CA CYS A 174 14.93 14.30 28.02
C CYS A 174 14.00 13.64 27.01
N SER A 175 13.19 12.70 27.49
CA SER A 175 12.17 12.00 26.72
C SER A 175 10.83 12.03 27.46
N VAL A 176 10.22 13.21 27.51
CA VAL A 176 9.00 13.45 28.30
C VAL A 176 7.92 14.06 27.42
N PRO A 177 6.95 13.26 26.93
CA PRO A 177 5.90 13.75 26.03
C PRO A 177 5.06 14.87 26.60
N SER A 178 4.86 14.88 27.91
CA SER A 178 4.12 15.88 28.68
C SER A 178 4.95 17.06 29.15
N LEU A 179 6.22 17.17 28.73
CA LEU A 179 7.07 18.29 29.11
C LEU A 179 6.51 19.58 28.54
N THR A 180 6.21 20.53 29.40
CA THR A 180 5.66 21.84 29.02
C THR A 180 6.60 22.98 29.36
N ASP A 181 7.41 22.82 30.41
CA ASP A 181 8.38 23.82 30.88
C ASP A 181 9.78 23.23 30.97
N ALA A 182 10.70 23.80 30.20
CA ALA A 182 12.12 23.44 30.17
C ALA A 182 13.03 24.54 30.76
N SER A 183 12.47 25.58 31.40
CA SER A 183 13.19 26.75 31.93
C SER A 183 14.41 26.39 32.79
N LYS A 184 14.30 25.34 33.60
CA LYS A 184 15.37 24.88 34.51
C LYS A 184 16.64 24.38 33.81
N ILE A 185 16.61 24.05 32.52
CA ILE A 185 17.81 23.63 31.76
C ILE A 185 18.84 24.77 31.73
N SER A 186 18.39 26.02 31.63
CA SER A 186 19.27 27.20 31.61
C SER A 186 20.15 27.37 32.87
N ALA A 187 19.79 26.70 33.98
CA ALA A 187 20.57 26.75 35.22
C ALA A 187 21.88 25.93 35.15
N LEU A 188 22.01 25.00 34.19
CA LEU A 188 23.18 24.14 34.05
C LEU A 188 24.23 24.76 33.13
N ARG A 189 25.12 25.57 33.71
CA ARG A 189 26.13 26.34 32.97
C ARG A 189 27.24 25.50 32.34
N GLU A 190 27.46 24.29 32.86
CA GLU A 190 28.48 23.34 32.36
C GLU A 190 27.92 22.39 31.28
N LEU A 191 26.67 22.56 30.84
CA LEU A 191 26.09 21.71 29.80
C LEU A 191 26.84 21.88 28.47
N CYS A 192 27.23 20.74 27.90
CA CYS A 192 27.84 20.69 26.59
C CYS A 192 26.90 20.08 25.54
N VAL A 193 25.93 19.25 25.95
CA VAL A 193 24.99 18.60 25.04
C VAL A 193 23.57 18.63 25.61
N ILE A 194 22.62 19.03 24.77
CA ILE A 194 21.19 18.93 25.05
C ILE A 194 20.57 18.04 23.98
N HIS A 195 19.92 16.96 24.42
CA HIS A 195 19.16 16.05 23.57
C HIS A 195 17.72 15.94 24.06
N LEU A 196 16.76 16.35 23.23
CA LEU A 196 15.34 16.27 23.51
C LEU A 196 14.68 15.35 22.49
N GLN A 197 13.97 14.33 22.97
CA GLN A 197 13.26 13.36 22.15
C GLN A 197 11.79 13.35 22.54
N GLY A 198 10.88 13.42 21.57
CA GLY A 198 9.46 13.14 21.80
C GLY A 198 8.75 14.09 22.78
N CYS A 199 9.31 15.26 23.10
CA CYS A 199 8.72 16.26 23.98
C CYS A 199 7.60 17.02 23.25
N SER A 200 6.49 16.33 22.95
CA SER A 200 5.43 16.79 22.06
C SER A 200 4.65 18.01 22.56
N GLN A 201 4.62 18.25 23.88
CA GLN A 201 3.96 19.42 24.48
C GLN A 201 4.88 20.63 24.66
N LEU A 202 6.20 20.47 24.47
CA LEU A 202 7.17 21.55 24.66
C LEU A 202 7.12 22.51 23.48
N ARG A 203 6.67 23.75 23.70
CA ARG A 203 6.47 24.74 22.63
C ARG A 203 7.70 25.61 22.34
N PHE A 204 8.55 25.84 23.33
CA PHE A 204 9.72 26.69 23.23
C PHE A 204 10.87 26.12 24.06
N LEU A 205 12.09 26.32 23.59
CA LEU A 205 13.28 26.11 24.42
C LEU A 205 13.52 27.34 25.30
N PRO A 206 14.09 27.16 26.50
CA PRO A 206 14.56 28.30 27.26
C PRO A 206 15.69 29.04 26.53
N PRO A 207 15.98 30.29 26.89
CA PRO A 207 17.21 30.95 26.48
C PRO A 207 18.43 30.08 26.86
N LEU A 208 19.27 29.77 25.89
CA LEU A 208 20.47 28.92 26.08
C LEU A 208 21.77 29.75 26.14
N SER A 209 21.68 31.07 26.01
CA SER A 209 22.82 32.00 25.98
C SER A 209 23.72 31.93 27.23
N ASP A 210 23.18 31.50 28.36
CA ASP A 210 23.93 31.34 29.61
C ASP A 210 24.78 30.07 29.65
N ILE A 211 24.57 29.13 28.72
CA ILE A 211 25.27 27.84 28.62
C ILE A 211 26.44 27.96 27.65
N ARG A 212 27.54 28.55 28.11
CA ARG A 212 28.70 28.88 27.25
C ARG A 212 29.47 27.67 26.71
N GLU A 213 29.32 26.52 27.36
CA GLU A 213 29.99 25.26 26.98
C GLU A 213 29.18 24.41 25.97
N LEU A 214 27.99 24.88 25.55
CA LEU A 214 27.10 24.12 24.68
C LEU A 214 27.74 23.91 23.29
N ARG A 215 27.95 22.63 22.93
CA ARG A 215 28.54 22.18 21.66
C ARG A 215 27.53 21.54 20.73
N ALA A 216 26.53 20.85 21.28
CA ALA A 216 25.51 20.18 20.48
C ALA A 216 24.11 20.38 21.07
N LEU A 217 23.18 20.78 20.20
CA LEU A 217 21.75 20.81 20.48
C LEU A 217 21.05 19.87 19.50
N ALA A 218 20.35 18.88 20.03
CA ALA A 218 19.60 17.91 19.25
C ALA A 218 18.16 17.80 19.76
N VAL A 219 17.21 18.00 18.86
CA VAL A 219 15.78 18.03 19.16
C VAL A 219 15.06 17.17 18.12
N TYR A 220 14.34 16.17 18.58
CA TYR A 220 13.66 15.20 17.73
C TYR A 220 12.22 15.05 18.18
N ARG A 221 11.27 15.09 17.23
CA ARG A 221 9.84 14.84 17.48
C ARG A 221 9.25 15.69 18.62
N CYS A 222 9.71 16.93 18.75
CA CYS A 222 9.25 17.85 19.80
C CYS A 222 8.22 18.85 19.25
N GLY A 223 7.36 19.39 20.12
CA GLY A 223 6.30 20.34 19.76
C GLY A 223 6.76 21.79 19.56
N ILE A 224 8.07 22.00 19.36
CA ILE A 224 8.72 23.32 19.38
C ILE A 224 8.28 24.14 18.17
N ARG A 225 7.92 25.40 18.40
CA ARG A 225 7.47 26.33 17.36
C ARG A 225 8.52 27.32 16.90
N GLY A 226 9.48 27.64 17.78
CA GLY A 226 10.53 28.61 17.51
C GLY A 226 11.85 28.23 18.17
N ILE A 227 12.96 28.67 17.57
CA ILE A 227 14.33 28.44 18.06
C ILE A 227 14.80 29.68 18.84
N PRO A 228 15.32 29.53 20.08
CA PRO A 228 15.92 30.66 20.80
C PRO A 228 17.18 31.16 20.08
N SER A 229 17.68 32.35 20.43
CA SER A 229 18.95 32.84 19.87
C SER A 229 20.10 31.86 20.20
N LEU A 230 20.55 31.11 19.20
CA LEU A 230 21.65 30.14 19.33
C LEU A 230 23.00 30.76 18.93
N GLY A 231 23.00 31.88 18.21
CA GLY A 231 24.22 32.63 17.87
C GLY A 231 25.00 33.13 19.08
N ASP A 232 24.35 33.22 20.24
CA ASP A 232 24.98 33.61 21.52
C ASP A 232 25.78 32.46 22.18
N CYS A 233 25.72 31.23 21.64
CA CYS A 233 26.46 30.08 22.13
C CYS A 233 27.80 29.93 21.37
N PRO A 234 28.95 30.34 21.95
CA PRO A 234 30.20 30.51 21.20
C PRO A 234 30.85 29.19 20.76
N LEU A 235 30.49 28.07 21.41
CA LEU A 235 31.05 26.74 21.17
C LEU A 235 30.09 25.80 20.42
N LEU A 236 28.96 26.30 19.92
CA LEU A 236 27.93 25.47 19.31
C LEU A 236 28.36 25.00 17.90
N GLU A 237 28.71 23.72 17.80
CA GLU A 237 29.21 23.08 16.58
C GLU A 237 28.09 22.38 15.79
N THR A 238 27.13 21.77 16.49
CA THR A 238 26.08 20.94 15.89
C THR A 238 24.69 21.35 16.37
N VAL A 239 23.79 21.59 15.41
CA VAL A 239 22.38 21.92 15.66
C VAL A 239 21.49 20.98 14.86
N VAL A 240 20.61 20.23 15.54
CA VAL A 240 19.70 19.29 14.90
C VAL A 240 18.28 19.50 15.41
N PHE A 241 17.37 19.75 14.48
CA PHE A 241 15.93 19.66 14.65
C PHE A 241 15.41 18.65 13.63
N CYS A 242 14.75 17.59 14.10
CA CYS A 242 14.26 16.52 13.24
C CYS A 242 12.81 16.17 13.60
N GLU A 243 11.95 16.04 12.59
CA GLU A 243 10.52 15.69 12.76
C GLU A 243 9.81 16.64 13.76
N CYS A 244 10.22 17.91 13.81
CA CYS A 244 9.55 18.93 14.61
C CYS A 244 8.47 19.60 13.74
N ASP A 245 7.32 18.93 13.60
CA ASP A 245 6.24 19.33 12.68
C ASP A 245 5.62 20.71 13.00
N GLU A 246 5.82 21.21 14.22
CA GLU A 246 5.31 22.51 14.66
C GLU A 246 6.32 23.66 14.46
N LEU A 247 7.57 23.35 14.09
CA LEU A 247 8.64 24.33 13.95
C LEU A 247 8.40 25.20 12.71
N ILE A 248 8.26 26.51 12.94
CA ILE A 248 8.03 27.51 11.88
C ILE A 248 9.14 28.56 11.93
N ASP A 249 9.43 29.07 13.12
CA ASP A 249 10.36 30.17 13.32
C ASP A 249 11.79 29.66 13.60
N VAL A 250 12.68 29.91 12.65
CA VAL A 250 14.11 29.55 12.74
C VAL A 250 15.02 30.78 12.84
N ALA A 251 14.49 31.95 13.22
CA ALA A 251 15.26 33.19 13.39
C ALA A 251 16.45 33.02 14.34
N GLY A 252 16.30 32.17 15.36
CA GLY A 252 17.35 31.84 16.33
C GLY A 252 18.61 31.16 15.75
N LEU A 253 18.58 30.73 14.48
CA LEU A 253 19.75 30.18 13.77
C LEU A 253 20.66 31.27 13.16
N ALA A 254 20.33 32.55 13.35
CA ALA A 254 21.22 33.63 12.93
C ALA A 254 22.53 33.62 13.74
N TYR A 255 23.62 34.03 13.09
CA TYR A 255 24.95 34.24 13.66
C TYR A 255 25.59 32.98 14.27
N LEU A 256 25.34 31.80 13.71
CA LEU A 256 26.05 30.58 14.08
C LEU A 256 27.52 30.64 13.64
N GLY A 257 28.39 31.16 14.51
CA GLY A 257 29.77 31.52 14.17
C GLY A 257 30.67 30.32 13.85
N ILE A 258 30.61 29.24 14.64
CA ILE A 258 31.48 28.06 14.49
C ILE A 258 30.74 26.79 14.08
N ALA A 259 29.41 26.85 13.91
CA ALA A 259 28.60 25.68 13.63
C ALA A 259 29.05 25.04 12.30
N THR A 260 29.31 23.74 12.34
CA THR A 260 29.73 22.96 11.17
C THR A 260 28.62 22.05 10.65
N SER A 261 27.64 21.72 11.49
CA SER A 261 26.57 20.78 11.16
C SER A 261 25.21 21.35 11.56
N LEU A 262 24.28 21.39 10.59
CA LEU A 262 22.91 21.81 10.77
C LEU A 262 21.95 20.79 10.13
N SER A 263 20.91 20.40 10.86
CA SER A 263 19.80 19.61 10.32
C SER A 263 18.46 20.18 10.75
N LEU A 264 17.55 20.35 9.79
CA LEU A 264 16.13 20.71 9.97
C LEU A 264 15.21 19.63 9.36
N ALA A 265 15.67 18.38 9.33
CA ALA A 265 15.02 17.30 8.62
C ALA A 265 13.55 17.10 9.05
N ASN A 266 12.65 16.90 8.09
CA ASN A 266 11.21 16.72 8.29
C ASN A 266 10.51 17.83 9.11
N CYS A 267 11.10 19.03 9.20
CA CYS A 267 10.43 20.19 9.80
C CYS A 267 9.55 20.86 8.73
N ARG A 268 8.42 20.24 8.41
CA ARG A 268 7.60 20.53 7.21
C ARG A 268 7.11 21.97 7.11
N LYS A 269 6.92 22.68 8.22
CA LYS A 269 6.44 24.07 8.25
C LYS A 269 7.56 25.10 8.13
N VAL A 270 8.83 24.70 8.16
CA VAL A 270 9.96 25.59 7.90
C VAL A 270 10.02 25.88 6.40
N VAL A 271 9.73 27.13 6.04
CA VAL A 271 9.73 27.63 4.65
C VAL A 271 10.80 28.68 4.39
N ASP A 272 11.22 29.40 5.44
CA ASP A 272 12.26 30.42 5.37
C ASP A 272 13.49 29.95 6.15
N ILE A 273 14.65 30.00 5.50
CA ILE A 273 15.96 29.70 6.07
C ILE A 273 16.93 30.88 5.92
N SER A 274 16.43 32.07 5.60
CA SER A 274 17.22 33.30 5.50
C SER A 274 18.15 33.56 6.69
N PRO A 275 17.82 33.19 7.96
CA PRO A 275 18.75 33.35 9.08
C PRO A 275 20.12 32.65 8.90
N LEU A 276 20.18 31.59 8.09
CA LEU A 276 21.41 30.84 7.83
C LEU A 276 22.44 31.61 6.99
N SER A 277 22.10 32.77 6.42
CA SER A 277 23.01 33.54 5.56
C SER A 277 24.29 33.99 6.26
N SER A 278 24.27 34.03 7.59
CA SER A 278 25.39 34.42 8.45
C SER A 278 26.23 33.24 8.96
N ALA A 279 25.78 31.99 8.75
CA ALA A 279 26.44 30.78 9.24
C ALA A 279 27.53 30.30 8.25
N THR A 280 28.68 30.99 8.26
CA THR A 280 29.72 30.83 7.23
C THR A 280 30.61 29.59 7.38
N GLN A 281 30.54 28.89 8.52
CA GLN A 281 31.36 27.70 8.81
C GLN A 281 30.64 26.36 8.56
N LEU A 282 29.40 26.40 8.08
CA LEU A 282 28.62 25.19 7.85
C LEU A 282 29.28 24.29 6.80
N GLN A 283 29.43 23.03 7.14
CA GLN A 283 29.99 21.97 6.31
C GLN A 283 28.91 20.97 5.90
N ASN A 284 27.98 20.65 6.80
CA ASN A 284 26.90 19.70 6.58
C ASN A 284 25.56 20.36 6.84
N VAL A 285 24.71 20.42 5.81
CA VAL A 285 23.38 21.01 5.92
C VAL A 285 22.34 20.02 5.41
N SER A 286 21.40 19.65 6.29
CA SER A 286 20.22 18.87 5.94
C SER A 286 18.95 19.68 6.15
N LEU A 287 18.17 19.81 5.08
CA LEU A 287 16.90 20.50 4.97
C LEU A 287 15.82 19.54 4.42
N ASN A 288 16.07 18.22 4.48
CA ASN A 288 15.18 17.22 3.89
C ASN A 288 13.75 17.38 4.43
N GLY A 289 12.75 17.30 3.56
CA GLY A 289 11.33 17.26 3.95
C GLY A 289 10.83 18.57 4.56
N THR A 290 11.54 19.68 4.34
CA THR A 290 11.10 21.03 4.70
C THR A 290 10.25 21.65 3.58
N GLY A 291 9.57 22.75 3.88
CA GLY A 291 8.73 23.49 2.94
C GLY A 291 9.47 24.57 2.15
N ILE A 292 10.81 24.57 2.17
CA ILE A 292 11.60 25.64 1.56
C ILE A 292 11.40 25.73 0.04
N ILE A 293 11.45 26.96 -0.46
CA ILE A 293 11.36 27.27 -1.89
C ILE A 293 12.72 27.72 -2.45
N SER A 294 13.62 28.16 -1.56
CA SER A 294 14.93 28.71 -1.92
C SER A 294 16.01 28.30 -0.93
N ILE A 295 17.22 28.05 -1.45
CA ILE A 295 18.44 27.80 -0.68
C ILE A 295 19.43 28.97 -0.75
N ALA A 296 18.97 30.18 -1.07
CA ALA A 296 19.82 31.36 -1.21
C ALA A 296 20.66 31.68 0.04
N ALA A 297 20.16 31.34 1.23
CA ALA A 297 20.87 31.51 2.49
C ALA A 297 22.20 30.73 2.53
N LEU A 298 22.35 29.63 1.79
CA LEU A 298 23.57 28.82 1.78
C LEU A 298 24.74 29.47 1.03
N ARG A 299 24.55 30.63 0.38
CA ARG A 299 25.66 31.36 -0.25
C ARG A 299 26.74 31.76 0.77
N GLY A 300 26.35 32.01 2.02
CA GLY A 300 27.27 32.39 3.09
C GLY A 300 28.30 31.31 3.43
N CYS A 301 28.01 30.03 3.16
CA CYS A 301 28.89 28.89 3.44
C CYS A 301 29.54 28.31 2.17
N ALA A 302 29.67 29.09 1.10
CA ALA A 302 30.15 28.59 -0.20
C ALA A 302 31.57 27.96 -0.15
N ASP A 303 32.43 28.46 0.74
CA ASP A 303 33.82 28.01 0.86
C ASP A 303 34.02 26.82 1.83
N THR A 304 32.96 26.41 2.54
CA THR A 304 33.03 25.38 3.60
C THR A 304 32.12 24.19 3.34
N LEU A 305 31.04 24.35 2.57
CA LEU A 305 30.00 23.33 2.46
C LEU A 305 30.48 22.07 1.72
N HIS A 306 30.26 20.91 2.35
CA HIS A 306 30.58 19.57 1.87
C HIS A 306 29.35 18.74 1.55
N ILE A 307 28.31 18.84 2.38
CA ILE A 307 27.09 18.04 2.24
C ILE A 307 25.89 18.98 2.23
N VAL A 308 25.06 18.86 1.20
CA VAL A 308 23.76 19.50 1.13
C VAL A 308 22.68 18.45 0.83
N ASN A 309 21.69 18.36 1.71
CA ASN A 309 20.55 17.47 1.54
C ASN A 309 19.25 18.29 1.62
N ALA A 310 18.59 18.49 0.48
CA ALA A 310 17.29 19.13 0.36
C ALA A 310 16.24 18.17 -0.23
N GLN A 311 16.42 16.86 -0.03
CA GLN A 311 15.49 15.85 -0.54
C GLN A 311 14.07 16.08 0.01
N GLY A 312 13.03 15.90 -0.81
CA GLY A 312 11.64 16.10 -0.40
C GLY A 312 11.22 17.57 -0.24
N CYS A 313 12.10 18.53 -0.53
CA CYS A 313 11.73 19.95 -0.65
C CYS A 313 10.99 20.16 -1.98
N THR A 314 9.73 19.72 -2.03
CA THR A 314 8.93 19.62 -3.26
C THR A 314 8.80 20.93 -4.04
N GLN A 315 8.91 22.08 -3.37
CA GLN A 315 8.81 23.42 -3.98
C GLN A 315 10.16 24.01 -4.40
N LEU A 316 11.29 23.37 -4.07
CA LEU A 316 12.62 23.84 -4.46
C LEU A 316 12.85 23.56 -5.95
N ALA A 317 12.87 24.62 -6.76
CA ALA A 317 13.06 24.51 -8.21
C ALA A 317 14.46 24.97 -8.68
N SER A 318 15.09 25.91 -7.95
CA SER A 318 16.39 26.48 -8.32
C SER A 318 17.46 26.11 -7.32
N ILE A 319 18.60 25.65 -7.84
CA ILE A 319 19.83 25.37 -7.09
C ILE A 319 20.98 26.29 -7.48
N GLU A 320 20.68 27.43 -8.12
CA GLU A 320 21.69 28.44 -8.51
C GLU A 320 22.62 28.87 -7.36
N PRO A 321 22.19 28.97 -6.08
CA PRO A 321 23.10 29.25 -4.96
C PRO A 321 24.26 28.27 -4.78
N LEU A 322 24.18 27.05 -5.34
CA LEU A 322 25.26 26.06 -5.27
C LEU A 322 26.40 26.34 -6.27
N SER A 323 26.21 27.27 -7.21
CA SER A 323 27.17 27.57 -8.30
C SER A 323 28.54 28.05 -7.87
N THR A 324 28.64 28.66 -6.69
CA THR A 324 29.90 29.17 -6.15
C THR A 324 30.62 28.17 -5.25
N MET A 325 30.01 27.01 -4.96
CA MET A 325 30.55 26.04 -4.03
C MET A 325 31.59 25.15 -4.70
N THR A 326 32.75 24.96 -4.07
CA THR A 326 33.88 24.21 -4.64
C THR A 326 34.21 22.92 -3.90
N LYS A 327 33.64 22.72 -2.70
CA LYS A 327 33.98 21.60 -1.80
C LYS A 327 32.87 20.57 -1.61
N LEU A 328 31.77 20.66 -2.38
CA LEU A 328 30.65 19.73 -2.25
C LEU A 328 31.08 18.29 -2.59
N ARG A 329 30.73 17.35 -1.71
CA ARG A 329 30.98 15.91 -1.83
C ARG A 329 29.70 15.11 -1.96
N GLU A 330 28.62 15.59 -1.36
CA GLU A 330 27.32 14.93 -1.39
C GLU A 330 26.23 15.98 -1.62
N VAL A 331 25.43 15.75 -2.66
CA VAL A 331 24.30 16.60 -3.04
C VAL A 331 23.08 15.71 -3.19
N ARG A 332 22.12 15.87 -2.27
CA ARG A 332 20.82 15.16 -2.31
C ARG A 332 19.69 16.14 -2.55
N LEU A 333 19.02 15.99 -3.68
CA LEU A 333 17.95 16.84 -4.21
C LEU A 333 16.74 16.00 -4.65
N GLY A 334 16.65 14.73 -4.24
CA GLY A 334 15.56 13.86 -4.65
C GLY A 334 14.18 14.41 -4.27
N ALA A 335 13.15 14.13 -5.04
CA ALA A 335 11.78 14.62 -4.89
C ALA A 335 11.66 16.15 -4.76
N THR A 336 12.54 16.89 -5.44
CA THR A 336 12.44 18.35 -5.62
C THR A 336 11.89 18.69 -7.01
N SER A 337 11.69 19.98 -7.27
CA SER A 337 11.26 20.50 -8.58
C SER A 337 12.43 20.99 -9.44
N VAL A 338 13.67 20.53 -9.15
CA VAL A 338 14.86 20.93 -9.88
C VAL A 338 14.81 20.45 -11.33
N VAL A 339 15.09 21.37 -12.25
CA VAL A 339 15.05 21.13 -13.70
C VAL A 339 16.43 21.11 -14.37
N ASP A 340 17.43 21.71 -13.74
CA ASP A 340 18.77 21.91 -14.30
C ASP A 340 19.85 21.73 -13.23
N LEU A 341 20.91 21.02 -13.62
CA LEU A 341 22.09 20.72 -12.79
C LEU A 341 23.31 21.57 -13.18
N ALA A 342 23.19 22.49 -14.14
CA ALA A 342 24.28 23.40 -14.50
C ALA A 342 24.89 24.15 -13.31
N PRO A 343 24.14 24.54 -12.26
CA PRO A 343 24.74 25.14 -11.06
C PRO A 343 25.74 24.23 -10.33
N LEU A 344 25.77 22.92 -10.57
CA LEU A 344 26.74 22.04 -9.91
C LEU A 344 28.10 21.98 -10.64
N ARG A 345 28.26 22.62 -11.81
CA ARG A 345 29.46 22.54 -12.65
C ARG A 345 30.77 22.83 -11.89
N THR A 346 30.75 23.79 -10.97
CA THR A 346 31.93 24.21 -10.21
C THR A 346 32.40 23.16 -9.21
N SER A 347 31.46 22.44 -8.59
CA SER A 347 31.73 21.36 -7.62
C SER A 347 31.72 19.96 -8.22
N ILE A 348 31.39 19.79 -9.51
CA ILE A 348 31.06 18.47 -10.04
C ILE A 348 32.22 17.46 -9.93
N ALA A 349 33.47 17.95 -10.00
CA ALA A 349 34.66 17.12 -9.87
C ALA A 349 34.88 16.56 -8.45
N THR A 350 34.31 17.19 -7.41
CA THR A 350 34.45 16.77 -6.00
C THR A 350 33.27 15.94 -5.49
N ILE A 351 32.13 16.00 -6.18
CA ILE A 351 30.92 15.27 -5.79
C ILE A 351 31.14 13.76 -5.95
N THR A 352 30.88 13.04 -4.87
CA THR A 352 30.96 11.58 -4.77
C THR A 352 29.59 10.92 -4.80
N VAL A 353 28.55 11.62 -4.31
CA VAL A 353 27.17 11.15 -4.27
C VAL A 353 26.28 12.25 -4.81
N LEU A 354 25.54 11.95 -5.87
CA LEU A 354 24.52 12.83 -6.44
C LEU A 354 23.18 12.08 -6.45
N ASP A 355 22.22 12.61 -5.71
CA ASP A 355 20.85 12.12 -5.69
C ASP A 355 19.91 13.20 -6.22
N VAL A 356 19.24 12.89 -7.32
CA VAL A 356 18.21 13.70 -7.99
C VAL A 356 16.99 12.83 -8.31
N GLU A 357 16.80 11.74 -7.57
CA GLU A 357 15.69 10.80 -7.79
C GLU A 357 14.34 11.51 -7.66
N GLY A 358 13.39 11.29 -8.56
CA GLY A 358 12.07 11.91 -8.51
C GLY A 358 12.04 13.40 -8.86
N CYS A 359 13.14 13.99 -9.34
CA CYS A 359 13.13 15.30 -10.00
C CYS A 359 12.41 15.20 -11.35
N THR A 360 11.08 15.17 -11.32
CA THR A 360 10.20 14.78 -12.46
C THR A 360 10.35 15.64 -13.72
N GLN A 361 11.00 16.79 -13.63
CA GLN A 361 11.23 17.71 -14.75
C GLN A 361 12.68 17.74 -15.24
N LEU A 362 13.61 17.08 -14.54
CA LEU A 362 15.01 17.00 -14.94
C LEU A 362 15.17 16.14 -16.20
N GLN A 363 15.74 16.71 -17.26
CA GLN A 363 15.89 16.04 -18.56
C GLN A 363 17.34 15.73 -18.94
N SER A 364 18.32 16.40 -18.33
CA SER A 364 19.72 16.30 -18.74
C SER A 364 20.67 16.18 -17.55
N ILE A 365 21.67 15.31 -17.72
CA ILE A 365 22.82 15.13 -16.81
C ILE A 365 24.15 15.47 -17.51
N SER A 366 24.12 16.34 -18.53
CA SER A 366 25.30 16.69 -19.35
C SER A 366 26.50 17.21 -18.54
N CYS A 367 26.25 17.87 -17.40
CA CYS A 367 27.29 18.36 -16.49
C CYS A 367 28.12 17.24 -15.84
N LEU A 368 27.67 15.98 -15.84
CA LEU A 368 28.36 14.86 -15.19
C LEU A 368 29.59 14.35 -15.97
N SER A 369 29.80 14.80 -17.21
CA SER A 369 30.94 14.38 -18.04
C SER A 369 32.32 14.63 -17.42
N THR A 370 32.43 15.56 -16.46
CA THR A 370 33.66 15.89 -15.73
C THR A 370 33.63 15.48 -14.25
N ALA A 371 32.65 14.67 -13.83
CA ALA A 371 32.45 14.27 -12.44
C ALA A 371 33.39 13.12 -12.01
N VAL A 372 34.70 13.37 -12.03
CA VAL A 372 35.76 12.35 -11.84
C VAL A 372 35.76 11.65 -10.47
N SER A 373 35.05 12.20 -9.47
CA SER A 373 34.94 11.60 -8.13
C SER A 373 33.61 10.88 -7.89
N LEU A 374 32.68 10.90 -8.86
CA LEU A 374 31.32 10.40 -8.68
C LEU A 374 31.32 8.88 -8.49
N ARG A 375 30.76 8.43 -7.38
CA ARG A 375 30.64 7.01 -7.03
C ARG A 375 29.20 6.52 -7.07
N GLU A 376 28.26 7.37 -6.69
CA GLU A 376 26.85 7.02 -6.60
C GLU A 376 26.00 8.07 -7.30
N LEU A 377 25.14 7.60 -8.21
CA LEU A 377 24.19 8.41 -8.94
C LEU A 377 22.80 7.83 -8.77
N TYR A 378 21.91 8.61 -8.15
CA TYR A 378 20.49 8.31 -8.05
C TYR A 378 19.73 9.31 -8.92
N CYS A 379 19.12 8.83 -10.01
CA CYS A 379 18.50 9.67 -11.04
C CYS A 379 17.18 9.07 -11.54
N GLY A 380 16.62 8.08 -10.82
CA GLY A 380 15.35 7.48 -11.18
C GLY A 380 14.18 8.45 -11.07
N GLY A 381 13.07 8.15 -11.75
CA GLY A 381 11.88 9.00 -11.79
C GLY A 381 12.06 10.37 -12.47
N THR A 382 13.16 10.55 -13.20
CA THR A 382 13.44 11.76 -13.99
C THR A 382 13.04 11.56 -15.46
N LYS A 383 13.18 12.61 -16.27
CA LYS A 383 13.00 12.56 -17.73
C LYS A 383 14.31 12.38 -18.49
N VAL A 384 15.39 12.00 -17.79
CA VAL A 384 16.70 11.76 -18.41
C VAL A 384 16.58 10.59 -19.39
N GLY A 385 17.00 10.82 -20.63
CA GLY A 385 17.10 9.79 -21.67
C GLY A 385 18.53 9.54 -22.12
N ASP A 386 19.34 10.61 -22.20
CA ASP A 386 20.74 10.52 -22.58
C ASP A 386 21.65 10.36 -21.36
N ILE A 387 22.28 9.18 -21.24
CA ILE A 387 23.27 8.87 -20.20
C ILE A 387 24.71 8.84 -20.72
N THR A 388 24.95 9.25 -21.98
CA THR A 388 26.29 9.39 -22.59
C THR A 388 27.30 10.14 -21.71
N PRO A 389 26.91 11.19 -20.93
CA PRO A 389 27.83 11.87 -20.00
C PRO A 389 28.53 10.94 -19.00
N LEU A 390 27.96 9.78 -18.67
CA LEU A 390 28.58 8.82 -17.74
C LEU A 390 29.79 8.09 -18.34
N MET A 391 29.97 8.12 -19.65
CA MET A 391 30.99 7.32 -20.36
C MET A 391 32.42 7.63 -19.92
N LEU A 392 32.71 8.90 -19.63
CA LEU A 392 34.05 9.34 -19.20
C LEU A 392 34.35 9.01 -17.74
N ILE A 393 33.31 8.85 -16.92
CA ILE A 393 33.42 8.62 -15.46
C ILE A 393 33.06 7.20 -15.04
N ALA A 394 32.66 6.35 -15.98
CA ALA A 394 32.16 5.00 -15.74
C ALA A 394 33.05 4.17 -14.81
N SER A 395 34.38 4.27 -14.92
CA SER A 395 35.34 3.53 -14.08
C SER A 395 35.32 3.89 -12.59
N THR A 396 34.72 5.03 -12.23
CA THR A 396 34.66 5.53 -10.83
C THR A 396 33.33 5.21 -10.15
N ILE A 397 32.29 5.00 -10.95
CA ILE A 397 30.93 4.75 -10.51
C ILE A 397 30.79 3.34 -9.93
N LYS A 398 30.07 3.26 -8.81
CA LYS A 398 29.74 2.04 -8.07
C LYS A 398 28.25 1.76 -8.00
N VAL A 399 27.42 2.81 -8.00
CA VAL A 399 25.96 2.70 -7.90
C VAL A 399 25.31 3.59 -8.96
N VAL A 400 24.38 3.04 -9.74
CA VAL A 400 23.59 3.77 -10.74
C VAL A 400 22.13 3.38 -10.63
N HIS A 401 21.28 4.33 -10.24
CA HIS A 401 19.83 4.16 -10.18
C HIS A 401 19.16 5.05 -11.24
N LEU A 402 18.50 4.41 -12.21
CA LEU A 402 17.84 5.01 -13.37
C LEU A 402 16.41 4.47 -13.52
N GLU A 403 15.83 3.91 -12.45
CA GLU A 403 14.49 3.35 -12.47
C GLU A 403 13.46 4.41 -12.87
N ARG A 404 12.45 4.04 -13.66
CA ARG A 404 11.42 4.95 -14.20
C ARG A 404 11.96 6.08 -15.08
N CYS A 405 13.22 6.01 -15.55
CA CYS A 405 13.69 6.83 -16.66
C CYS A 405 13.20 6.23 -17.99
N PHE A 406 11.93 6.45 -18.30
CA PHE A 406 11.23 5.83 -19.44
C PHE A 406 11.82 6.14 -20.83
N SER A 407 12.76 7.07 -20.92
CA SER A 407 13.45 7.44 -22.17
C SER A 407 14.81 6.75 -22.35
N VAL A 408 15.36 6.11 -21.32
CA VAL A 408 16.65 5.40 -21.41
C VAL A 408 16.43 4.06 -22.12
N ASP A 409 17.06 3.87 -23.27
CA ASP A 409 17.01 2.64 -24.08
C ASP A 409 18.37 1.91 -24.19
N SER A 410 19.46 2.56 -23.79
CA SER A 410 20.82 2.05 -23.93
C SER A 410 21.67 2.44 -22.73
N ILE A 411 22.49 1.49 -22.28
CA ILE A 411 23.46 1.68 -21.19
C ILE A 411 24.92 1.60 -21.63
N LEU A 412 25.21 1.79 -22.93
CA LEU A 412 26.57 1.71 -23.47
C LEU A 412 27.57 2.65 -22.78
N ALA A 413 27.10 3.76 -22.21
CA ALA A 413 27.90 4.66 -21.38
C ALA A 413 28.55 3.96 -20.18
N LEU A 414 27.98 2.86 -19.67
CA LEU A 414 28.50 2.11 -18.54
C LEU A 414 29.51 1.01 -18.91
N SER A 415 29.86 0.87 -20.19
CA SER A 415 30.74 -0.21 -20.69
C SER A 415 32.11 -0.30 -20.00
N ARG A 416 32.61 0.80 -19.42
CA ARG A 416 33.90 0.86 -18.72
C ARG A 416 33.77 0.81 -17.19
N ALA A 417 32.58 0.54 -16.65
CA ALA A 417 32.29 0.60 -15.22
C ALA A 417 32.72 -0.66 -14.45
N SER A 418 34.01 -0.98 -14.44
CA SER A 418 34.53 -2.21 -13.81
C SER A 418 34.35 -2.32 -12.28
N GLY A 419 33.98 -1.23 -11.61
CA GLY A 419 33.71 -1.19 -10.17
C GLY A 419 32.24 -1.15 -9.80
N LEU A 420 31.32 -1.27 -10.77
CA LEU A 420 29.88 -1.17 -10.54
C LEU A 420 29.39 -2.32 -9.65
N ARG A 421 28.73 -1.96 -8.55
CA ARG A 421 28.17 -2.90 -7.56
C ARG A 421 26.67 -3.00 -7.65
N GLU A 422 26.01 -1.89 -7.95
CA GLU A 422 24.56 -1.82 -7.94
C GLU A 422 24.06 -1.04 -9.15
N ILE A 423 23.06 -1.62 -9.81
CA ILE A 423 22.38 -0.98 -10.93
C ILE A 423 20.87 -1.22 -10.85
N ASP A 424 20.11 -0.14 -10.96
CA ASP A 424 18.65 -0.18 -11.10
C ASP A 424 18.24 0.47 -12.42
N LEU A 425 17.63 -0.33 -13.30
CA LEU A 425 17.09 0.05 -14.60
C LEU A 425 15.59 -0.26 -14.69
N ARG A 426 14.90 -0.47 -13.56
CA ARG A 426 13.49 -0.86 -13.58
C ARG A 426 12.66 0.15 -14.35
N HIS A 427 11.69 -0.31 -15.15
CA HIS A 427 10.84 0.59 -15.96
C HIS A 427 11.62 1.49 -16.96
N THR A 428 12.73 1.01 -17.51
CA THR A 428 13.41 1.65 -18.65
C THR A 428 13.06 0.93 -19.97
N LYS A 429 13.60 1.42 -21.09
CA LYS A 429 13.44 0.80 -22.43
C LYS A 429 14.67 -0.02 -22.84
N VAL A 430 15.56 -0.33 -21.89
CA VAL A 430 16.80 -1.04 -22.15
C VAL A 430 16.53 -2.43 -22.72
N GLN A 431 17.18 -2.74 -23.85
CA GLN A 431 17.04 -4.01 -24.56
C GLN A 431 18.27 -4.93 -24.43
N SER A 432 19.44 -4.35 -24.16
CA SER A 432 20.70 -5.08 -23.95
C SER A 432 21.45 -4.52 -22.75
N ILE A 433 22.08 -5.43 -22.01
CA ILE A 433 22.95 -5.13 -20.87
C ILE A 433 24.42 -5.48 -21.15
N ASP A 434 24.85 -5.56 -22.42
CA ASP A 434 26.24 -5.89 -22.78
C ASP A 434 27.29 -4.99 -22.12
N ALA A 435 26.93 -3.75 -21.80
CA ALA A 435 27.78 -2.82 -21.06
C ALA A 435 28.22 -3.36 -19.68
N LEU A 436 27.48 -4.30 -19.09
CA LEU A 436 27.75 -4.86 -17.77
C LEU A 436 28.79 -5.99 -17.77
N ARG A 437 29.25 -6.48 -18.94
CA ARG A 437 30.23 -7.59 -19.02
C ARG A 437 31.50 -7.35 -18.18
N ASN A 438 31.94 -6.10 -18.11
CA ASN A 438 33.17 -5.70 -17.44
C ASN A 438 33.05 -5.53 -15.91
N CYS A 439 31.84 -5.61 -15.34
CA CYS A 439 31.58 -5.39 -13.91
C CYS A 439 31.13 -6.65 -13.16
N THR A 440 31.20 -7.82 -13.80
CA THR A 440 30.80 -9.11 -13.24
C THR A 440 31.51 -9.47 -11.92
N THR A 441 32.75 -9.03 -11.72
CA THR A 441 33.49 -9.30 -10.47
C THR A 441 33.07 -8.42 -9.29
N SER A 442 32.31 -7.34 -9.53
CA SER A 442 31.90 -6.37 -8.51
C SER A 442 30.39 -6.28 -8.29
N LEU A 443 29.56 -6.69 -9.26
CA LEU A 443 28.11 -6.60 -9.16
C LEU A 443 27.55 -7.42 -7.99
N GLU A 444 26.75 -6.76 -7.16
CA GLU A 444 26.07 -7.29 -5.98
C GLU A 444 24.54 -7.19 -6.13
N VAL A 445 24.03 -6.13 -6.75
CA VAL A 445 22.58 -5.87 -6.88
C VAL A 445 22.25 -5.46 -8.30
N VAL A 446 21.26 -6.11 -8.90
CA VAL A 446 20.84 -5.87 -10.28
C VAL A 446 19.32 -5.85 -10.35
N PHE A 447 18.74 -4.69 -10.65
CA PHE A 447 17.30 -4.53 -10.85
C PHE A 447 17.00 -4.12 -12.30
N LEU A 448 16.36 -5.03 -13.03
CA LEU A 448 16.05 -4.95 -14.46
C LEU A 448 14.55 -5.15 -14.74
N GLY A 449 13.73 -5.15 -13.69
CA GLY A 449 12.30 -5.38 -13.78
C GLY A 449 11.57 -4.43 -14.74
N GLN A 450 10.55 -4.92 -15.43
CA GLN A 450 9.73 -4.19 -16.41
C GLN A 450 10.49 -3.72 -17.67
N CYS A 451 11.74 -4.13 -17.88
CA CYS A 451 12.43 -4.01 -19.16
C CYS A 451 11.92 -5.09 -20.13
N ARG A 452 10.70 -4.92 -20.64
CA ARG A 452 9.96 -5.97 -21.38
C ARG A 452 10.67 -6.52 -22.63
N ALA A 453 11.54 -5.72 -23.24
CA ALA A 453 12.31 -6.11 -24.42
C ALA A 453 13.64 -6.80 -24.07
N LEU A 454 14.04 -6.82 -22.79
CA LEU A 454 15.26 -7.47 -22.33
C LEU A 454 15.03 -8.97 -22.20
N ILE A 455 15.80 -9.76 -22.96
CA ILE A 455 15.70 -11.23 -23.02
C ILE A 455 17.02 -11.88 -22.59
N ASP A 456 18.15 -11.33 -23.02
CA ASP A 456 19.48 -11.90 -22.79
C ASP A 456 20.15 -11.31 -21.54
N LEU A 457 20.45 -12.18 -20.57
CA LEU A 457 21.21 -11.87 -19.36
C LEU A 457 22.57 -12.57 -19.30
N SER A 458 23.00 -13.21 -20.39
CA SER A 458 24.35 -13.78 -20.52
C SER A 458 25.49 -12.78 -20.25
N PRO A 459 25.36 -11.45 -20.48
CA PRO A 459 26.41 -10.48 -20.12
C PRO A 459 26.83 -10.50 -18.66
N ILE A 460 25.94 -10.91 -17.74
CA ILE A 460 26.21 -10.96 -16.30
C ILE A 460 26.38 -12.39 -15.76
N ALA A 461 26.46 -13.40 -16.64
CA ALA A 461 26.54 -14.81 -16.22
C ALA A 461 27.80 -15.16 -15.41
N ALA A 462 28.90 -14.41 -15.60
CA ALA A 462 30.14 -14.57 -14.84
C ALA A 462 30.12 -13.84 -13.48
N ALA A 463 29.03 -13.16 -13.14
CA ALA A 463 28.94 -12.47 -11.87
C ALA A 463 28.84 -13.46 -10.71
N SER A 464 29.72 -13.33 -9.72
CA SER A 464 29.82 -14.27 -8.58
C SER A 464 29.41 -13.68 -7.24
N ARG A 465 29.11 -12.37 -7.21
CA ARG A 465 28.77 -11.62 -6.00
C ARG A 465 27.32 -11.16 -5.97
N LEU A 466 26.47 -11.57 -6.92
CA LEU A 466 25.07 -11.15 -6.93
C LEU A 466 24.36 -11.67 -5.69
N ARG A 467 23.76 -10.75 -4.95
CA ARG A 467 22.96 -11.00 -3.74
C ARG A 467 21.49 -10.79 -4.01
N CYS A 468 21.15 -9.76 -4.78
CA CYS A 468 19.76 -9.40 -5.07
C CYS A 468 19.57 -9.16 -6.57
N VAL A 469 18.62 -9.89 -7.16
CA VAL A 469 18.34 -9.83 -8.60
C VAL A 469 16.83 -9.69 -8.82
N ASP A 470 16.42 -8.62 -9.52
CA ASP A 470 15.04 -8.43 -9.98
C ASP A 470 15.02 -8.37 -11.50
N VAL A 471 14.37 -9.33 -12.14
CA VAL A 471 14.16 -9.42 -13.58
C VAL A 471 12.67 -9.56 -13.91
N GLN A 472 11.77 -9.15 -13.01
CA GLN A 472 10.33 -9.33 -13.19
C GLN A 472 9.82 -8.69 -14.48
N SER A 473 8.84 -9.32 -15.14
CA SER A 473 8.21 -8.80 -16.36
C SER A 473 9.21 -8.45 -17.48
N THR A 474 10.29 -9.21 -17.57
CA THR A 474 11.23 -9.21 -18.70
C THR A 474 10.92 -10.38 -19.63
N GLY A 475 11.59 -10.46 -20.78
CA GLY A 475 11.47 -11.57 -21.71
C GLY A 475 12.38 -12.77 -21.40
N VAL A 476 13.03 -12.77 -20.24
CA VAL A 476 14.01 -13.79 -19.83
C VAL A 476 13.35 -15.16 -19.68
N GLN A 477 13.96 -16.18 -20.28
CA GLN A 477 13.44 -17.56 -20.28
C GLN A 477 14.22 -18.51 -19.36
N SER A 478 15.43 -18.14 -18.93
CA SER A 478 16.30 -18.99 -18.11
C SER A 478 17.04 -18.18 -17.05
N LEU A 479 17.26 -18.80 -15.89
CA LEU A 479 18.04 -18.26 -14.77
C LEU A 479 19.48 -18.77 -14.73
N GLU A 480 19.97 -19.46 -15.78
CA GLU A 480 21.33 -20.03 -15.83
C GLU A 480 22.44 -19.00 -15.52
N PHE A 481 22.24 -17.74 -15.88
CA PHE A 481 23.18 -16.65 -15.57
C PHE A 481 23.44 -16.45 -14.07
N LEU A 482 22.58 -16.98 -13.19
CA LEU A 482 22.74 -16.92 -11.74
C LEU A 482 23.67 -18.00 -11.18
N GLN A 483 24.08 -19.00 -11.98
CA GLN A 483 24.81 -20.16 -11.49
C GLN A 483 26.15 -19.79 -10.82
N ALA A 484 26.86 -18.79 -11.33
CA ALA A 484 28.11 -18.31 -10.73
C ALA A 484 27.90 -17.59 -9.38
N SER A 485 26.71 -17.04 -9.13
CA SER A 485 26.34 -16.34 -7.89
C SER A 485 25.56 -17.20 -6.90
N ALA A 486 25.33 -18.49 -7.16
CA ALA A 486 24.46 -19.33 -6.33
C ALA A 486 24.77 -19.21 -4.81
N SER A 487 26.04 -19.23 -4.41
CA SER A 487 26.45 -19.14 -2.99
C SER A 487 26.21 -17.77 -2.33
N THR A 488 26.06 -16.69 -3.10
CA THR A 488 25.90 -15.31 -2.61
C THR A 488 24.47 -14.79 -2.71
N LEU A 489 23.61 -15.45 -3.48
CA LEU A 489 22.22 -15.03 -3.66
C LEU A 489 21.41 -15.08 -2.37
N GLU A 490 20.70 -13.99 -2.10
CA GLU A 490 19.79 -13.80 -0.96
C GLU A 490 18.35 -13.59 -1.43
N ALA A 491 18.14 -12.88 -2.55
CA ALA A 491 16.81 -12.58 -3.06
C ALA A 491 16.77 -12.58 -4.60
N VAL A 492 15.79 -13.28 -5.16
CA VAL A 492 15.54 -13.31 -6.61
C VAL A 492 14.06 -13.07 -6.90
N CYS A 493 13.78 -12.09 -7.76
CA CYS A 493 12.44 -11.84 -8.29
C CYS A 493 12.47 -11.98 -9.82
N ALA A 494 11.65 -12.88 -10.35
CA ALA A 494 11.46 -13.09 -11.77
C ALA A 494 9.97 -13.33 -12.11
N ASP A 495 9.09 -12.63 -11.39
CA ASP A 495 7.64 -12.68 -11.59
C ASP A 495 7.27 -12.29 -13.02
N ASN A 496 6.27 -12.96 -13.60
CA ASN A 496 5.78 -12.72 -14.96
C ASN A 496 6.84 -12.91 -16.07
N CYS A 497 7.81 -13.79 -15.84
CA CYS A 497 8.77 -14.20 -16.86
C CYS A 497 8.46 -15.64 -17.35
N PRO A 498 8.68 -15.96 -18.63
CA PRO A 498 8.47 -17.31 -19.17
C PRO A 498 9.56 -18.32 -18.73
N ILE A 499 9.87 -18.37 -17.44
CA ILE A 499 10.92 -19.21 -16.86
C ILE A 499 10.34 -20.55 -16.43
N SER A 500 10.96 -21.63 -16.90
CA SER A 500 10.68 -23.01 -16.44
C SER A 500 11.84 -23.63 -15.69
N ASP A 501 13.07 -23.26 -16.03
CA ASP A 501 14.30 -23.83 -15.47
C ASP A 501 14.83 -22.96 -14.33
N ILE A 502 14.87 -23.53 -13.13
CA ILE A 502 15.39 -22.90 -11.90
C ILE A 502 16.60 -23.67 -11.33
N THR A 503 17.27 -24.49 -12.14
CA THR A 503 18.43 -25.31 -11.71
C THR A 503 19.59 -24.48 -11.14
N ALA A 504 19.66 -23.20 -11.49
CA ALA A 504 20.60 -22.25 -10.90
C ALA A 504 20.52 -22.16 -9.37
N PHE A 505 19.38 -22.53 -8.76
CA PHE A 505 19.19 -22.48 -7.31
C PHE A 505 19.71 -23.71 -6.54
N ARG A 506 20.13 -24.78 -7.23
CA ARG A 506 20.58 -26.03 -6.58
C ARG A 506 21.70 -25.85 -5.55
N ALA A 507 22.56 -24.85 -5.77
CA ALA A 507 23.70 -24.53 -4.89
C ALA A 507 23.47 -23.26 -4.06
N ALA A 508 22.26 -22.70 -4.07
CA ALA A 508 21.95 -21.46 -3.40
C ALA A 508 21.53 -21.69 -1.94
N LEU A 509 22.49 -21.49 -1.02
CA LEU A 509 22.33 -21.77 0.42
C LEU A 509 21.68 -20.61 1.19
N ASN A 510 21.83 -19.39 0.68
CA ASN A 510 21.50 -18.16 1.39
C ASN A 510 20.20 -17.50 0.90
N LEU A 511 19.46 -18.11 -0.03
CA LEU A 511 18.21 -17.56 -0.54
C LEU A 511 17.17 -17.45 0.59
N ARG A 512 16.71 -16.24 0.81
CA ARG A 512 15.64 -15.89 1.75
C ARG A 512 14.34 -15.56 1.03
N GLU A 513 14.44 -14.98 -0.17
CA GLU A 513 13.28 -14.55 -0.94
C GLU A 513 13.37 -15.06 -2.39
N VAL A 514 12.34 -15.79 -2.80
CA VAL A 514 12.19 -16.27 -4.18
C VAL A 514 10.81 -15.89 -4.67
N ARG A 515 10.75 -15.08 -5.72
CA ARG A 515 9.52 -14.72 -6.41
C ARG A 515 9.56 -15.15 -7.86
N LEU A 516 8.66 -16.07 -8.21
CA LEU A 516 8.50 -16.67 -9.53
C LEU A 516 7.00 -16.75 -9.87
N ALA A 517 6.19 -15.82 -9.40
CA ALA A 517 4.75 -15.77 -9.67
C ALA A 517 4.50 -15.62 -11.18
N SER A 518 3.48 -16.29 -11.70
CA SER A 518 3.08 -16.30 -13.11
C SER A 518 4.23 -16.70 -14.06
N THR A 519 5.07 -17.64 -13.61
CA THR A 519 6.09 -18.30 -14.44
C THR A 519 5.60 -19.67 -14.91
N THR A 520 6.42 -20.40 -15.67
CA THR A 520 6.11 -21.75 -16.18
C THR A 520 6.79 -22.87 -15.39
N VAL A 521 7.36 -22.54 -14.23
CA VAL A 521 7.97 -23.49 -13.29
C VAL A 521 6.96 -24.55 -12.86
N ASN A 522 7.41 -25.79 -12.82
CA ASN A 522 6.60 -26.97 -12.50
C ASN A 522 7.04 -27.70 -11.23
N SER A 523 8.21 -27.38 -10.68
CA SER A 523 8.76 -28.00 -9.47
C SER A 523 9.63 -27.01 -8.72
N ILE A 524 9.70 -27.18 -7.39
CA ILE A 524 10.52 -26.38 -6.49
C ILE A 524 11.74 -27.15 -5.95
N GLU A 525 12.00 -28.37 -6.43
CA GLU A 525 13.06 -29.25 -5.92
C GLU A 525 14.46 -28.62 -5.95
N ASP A 526 14.73 -27.75 -6.92
CA ASP A 526 16.00 -27.04 -7.02
C ASP A 526 16.23 -26.02 -5.89
N LEU A 527 15.21 -25.71 -5.07
CA LEU A 527 15.33 -24.87 -3.85
C LEU A 527 15.76 -25.67 -2.60
N ARG A 528 16.09 -26.96 -2.73
CA ARG A 528 16.37 -27.84 -1.58
C ARG A 528 17.49 -27.33 -0.69
N ALA A 529 18.52 -26.71 -1.28
CA ALA A 529 19.65 -26.14 -0.55
C ALA A 529 19.27 -24.89 0.29
N SER A 530 18.26 -24.13 -0.13
CA SER A 530 17.79 -22.91 0.55
C SER A 530 16.57 -23.13 1.42
N ALA A 531 15.97 -24.33 1.44
CA ALA A 531 14.71 -24.57 2.15
C ALA A 531 14.73 -24.02 3.59
N SER A 532 15.80 -24.27 4.36
CA SER A 532 15.93 -23.82 5.75
C SER A 532 16.13 -22.30 5.96
N SER A 533 16.54 -21.57 4.92
CA SER A 533 16.78 -20.12 4.96
C SER A 533 15.67 -19.30 4.30
N LEU A 534 14.76 -19.94 3.55
CA LEU A 534 13.62 -19.29 2.91
C LEU A 534 12.67 -18.65 3.93
N GLN A 535 12.37 -17.38 3.69
CA GLN A 535 11.43 -16.55 4.45
C GLN A 535 10.23 -16.15 3.60
N CYS A 536 10.42 -15.95 2.29
CA CYS A 536 9.40 -15.49 1.37
C CYS A 536 9.40 -16.34 0.09
N LEU A 537 8.27 -16.94 -0.26
CA LEU A 537 8.12 -17.73 -1.49
C LEU A 537 6.84 -17.34 -2.24
N PHE A 538 7.01 -16.80 -3.44
CA PHE A 538 5.92 -16.38 -4.32
C PHE A 538 5.91 -17.24 -5.58
N LEU A 539 4.86 -18.03 -5.75
CA LEU A 539 4.65 -18.97 -6.86
C LEU A 539 3.21 -18.87 -7.40
N GLY A 540 2.50 -17.78 -7.08
CA GLY A 540 1.12 -17.59 -7.50
C GLY A 540 1.01 -17.57 -9.03
N GLY A 541 0.08 -18.31 -9.60
CA GLY A 541 -0.11 -18.44 -11.06
C GLY A 541 0.73 -19.56 -11.71
N CYS A 542 1.63 -20.22 -10.97
CA CYS A 542 2.37 -21.37 -11.47
C CYS A 542 1.49 -22.62 -11.47
N SER A 543 0.61 -22.73 -12.47
CA SER A 543 -0.46 -23.74 -12.53
C SER A 543 0.02 -25.19 -12.67
N ARG A 544 1.34 -25.43 -12.80
CA ARG A 544 1.95 -26.77 -12.91
C ARG A 544 2.58 -27.26 -11.61
N ILE A 545 2.65 -26.41 -10.58
CA ILE A 545 3.18 -26.78 -9.27
C ILE A 545 2.07 -27.53 -8.50
N SER A 546 2.33 -28.79 -8.21
CA SER A 546 1.44 -29.65 -7.41
C SER A 546 2.15 -30.24 -6.18
N ASP A 547 3.46 -30.49 -6.26
CA ASP A 547 4.28 -30.97 -5.16
C ASP A 547 5.02 -29.82 -4.47
N ILE A 548 4.75 -29.66 -3.18
CA ILE A 548 5.41 -28.68 -2.29
C ILE A 548 6.09 -29.34 -1.10
N SER A 549 6.33 -30.66 -1.14
CA SER A 549 6.86 -31.45 -0.02
C SER A 549 8.18 -30.93 0.53
N LEU A 550 8.99 -30.30 -0.32
CA LEU A 550 10.23 -29.61 0.04
C LEU A 550 10.05 -28.56 1.16
N LEU A 551 8.87 -27.95 1.25
CA LEU A 551 8.57 -26.92 2.25
C LEU A 551 8.51 -27.47 3.68
N MET A 552 8.49 -28.80 3.88
CA MET A 552 8.68 -29.41 5.21
C MET A 552 10.01 -29.02 5.87
N HIS A 553 11.01 -28.65 5.07
CA HIS A 553 12.30 -28.18 5.55
C HIS A 553 12.37 -26.65 5.73
N ALA A 554 11.36 -25.92 5.26
CA ALA A 554 11.30 -24.46 5.33
C ALA A 554 10.71 -23.96 6.64
N THR A 555 11.53 -24.00 7.69
CA THR A 555 11.14 -23.66 9.08
C THR A 555 11.13 -22.16 9.39
N GLN A 556 11.69 -21.32 8.52
CA GLN A 556 11.75 -19.86 8.69
C GLN A 556 10.74 -19.09 7.81
N LEU A 557 9.84 -19.80 7.13
CA LEU A 557 8.92 -19.21 6.18
C LEU A 557 7.93 -18.28 6.89
N ARG A 558 7.85 -17.03 6.41
CA ARG A 558 6.95 -15.99 6.89
C ARG A 558 5.84 -15.70 5.90
N GLU A 559 6.17 -15.70 4.61
CA GLU A 559 5.22 -15.38 3.55
C GLU A 559 5.22 -16.46 2.48
N ILE A 560 4.03 -16.96 2.15
CA ILE A 560 3.84 -17.92 1.08
C ILE A 560 2.64 -17.58 0.21
N TYR A 561 2.88 -17.49 -1.10
CA TYR A 561 1.86 -17.23 -2.10
C TYR A 561 1.88 -18.35 -3.14
N LEU A 562 0.88 -19.22 -3.07
CA LEU A 562 0.64 -20.36 -3.97
C LEU A 562 -0.70 -20.22 -4.70
N THR A 563 -1.23 -19.01 -4.85
CA THR A 563 -2.54 -18.79 -5.48
C THR A 563 -2.60 -19.35 -6.90
N ASN A 564 -3.69 -19.98 -7.32
CA ASN A 564 -3.85 -20.55 -8.67
C ASN A 564 -2.74 -21.56 -9.05
N THR A 565 -2.31 -22.39 -8.09
CA THR A 565 -1.44 -23.56 -8.33
C THR A 565 -2.27 -24.86 -8.34
N ASP A 566 -1.67 -26.00 -8.70
CA ASP A 566 -2.37 -27.30 -8.77
C ASP A 566 -2.16 -28.17 -7.50
N ILE A 567 -1.77 -27.54 -6.38
CA ILE A 567 -1.56 -28.21 -5.11
C ILE A 567 -2.87 -28.75 -4.53
N SER A 568 -2.80 -29.92 -3.89
CA SER A 568 -3.92 -30.58 -3.23
C SER A 568 -3.81 -30.64 -1.70
N SER A 569 -2.60 -30.53 -1.16
CA SER A 569 -2.30 -30.58 0.28
C SER A 569 -1.30 -29.51 0.67
N ILE A 570 -1.39 -29.06 1.92
CA ILE A 570 -0.45 -28.11 2.54
C ILE A 570 0.25 -28.69 3.77
N GLU A 571 0.30 -30.01 3.92
CA GLU A 571 1.01 -30.70 5.00
C GLU A 571 2.45 -30.20 5.15
N ALA A 572 3.10 -29.88 4.03
CA ALA A 572 4.44 -29.33 4.01
C ALA A 572 4.62 -28.01 4.77
N LEU A 573 3.55 -27.24 5.00
CA LEU A 573 3.60 -25.96 5.71
C LEU A 573 3.54 -26.11 7.24
N GLN A 574 3.30 -27.31 7.76
CA GLN A 574 3.19 -27.54 9.19
C GLN A 574 4.46 -27.11 9.95
N ALA A 575 5.64 -27.30 9.34
CA ALA A 575 6.93 -26.96 9.93
C ALA A 575 7.15 -25.45 10.12
N SER A 576 6.54 -24.61 9.27
CA SER A 576 6.60 -23.14 9.35
C SER A 576 5.35 -22.49 9.93
N ALA A 577 4.34 -23.27 10.33
CA ALA A 577 3.07 -22.72 10.80
C ALA A 577 3.24 -21.62 11.87
N ALA A 578 4.16 -21.79 12.82
CA ALA A 578 4.40 -20.84 13.91
C ALA A 578 5.08 -19.53 13.48
N THR A 579 5.72 -19.47 12.30
CA THR A 579 6.41 -18.28 11.77
C THR A 579 5.64 -17.58 10.66
N LEU A 580 4.64 -18.24 10.06
CA LEU A 580 3.87 -17.70 8.95
C LEU A 580 3.05 -16.46 9.37
N GLU A 581 3.24 -15.38 8.62
CA GLU A 581 2.48 -14.13 8.72
C GLU A 581 1.48 -14.02 7.58
N VAL A 582 1.82 -14.53 6.39
CA VAL A 582 0.97 -14.47 5.20
C VAL A 582 0.87 -15.83 4.53
N VAL A 583 -0.35 -16.28 4.28
CA VAL A 583 -0.66 -17.50 3.53
C VAL A 583 -1.70 -17.19 2.46
N ALA A 584 -1.32 -17.31 1.20
CA ALA A 584 -2.22 -17.14 0.07
C ALA A 584 -2.29 -18.42 -0.78
N LEU A 585 -3.40 -19.14 -0.66
CA LEU A 585 -3.71 -20.41 -1.34
C LEU A 585 -4.97 -20.28 -2.22
N GLY A 586 -5.39 -19.05 -2.50
CA GLY A 586 -6.61 -18.79 -3.26
C GLY A 586 -6.57 -19.35 -4.69
N GLY A 587 -7.68 -19.88 -5.19
CA GLY A 587 -7.79 -20.53 -6.49
C GLY A 587 -7.32 -21.99 -6.53
N CYS A 588 -6.77 -22.52 -5.42
CA CYS A 588 -6.36 -23.93 -5.34
C CYS A 588 -7.56 -24.82 -4.96
N GLY A 589 -8.43 -25.10 -5.93
CA GLY A 589 -9.70 -25.80 -5.71
C GLY A 589 -9.61 -27.24 -5.18
N ARG A 590 -8.42 -27.86 -5.15
CA ARG A 590 -8.21 -29.21 -4.61
C ARG A 590 -7.90 -29.22 -3.10
N ILE A 591 -7.53 -28.08 -2.52
CA ILE A 591 -7.25 -27.97 -1.08
C ILE A 591 -8.57 -28.06 -0.32
N SER A 592 -8.66 -29.03 0.59
CA SER A 592 -9.81 -29.20 1.50
C SER A 592 -9.41 -29.25 2.97
N ASP A 593 -8.17 -29.63 3.28
CA ASP A 593 -7.65 -29.66 4.65
C ASP A 593 -6.62 -28.54 4.87
N ILE A 594 -6.86 -27.74 5.91
CA ILE A 594 -5.96 -26.69 6.39
C ILE A 594 -5.48 -26.93 7.83
N ALA A 595 -5.66 -28.14 8.37
CA ALA A 595 -5.13 -28.56 9.68
C ALA A 595 -3.62 -28.28 9.88
N PRO A 596 -2.75 -28.33 8.85
CA PRO A 596 -1.35 -27.94 8.99
C PRO A 596 -1.13 -26.52 9.52
N LEU A 597 -2.11 -25.61 9.35
CA LEU A 597 -2.06 -24.24 9.88
C LEU A 597 -2.48 -24.13 11.35
N ARG A 598 -2.84 -25.22 12.02
CA ARG A 598 -3.36 -25.19 13.41
C ARG A 598 -2.43 -24.52 14.41
N MET A 599 -1.12 -24.67 14.23
CA MET A 599 -0.11 -24.08 15.13
C MET A 599 0.29 -22.65 14.75
N ALA A 600 -0.38 -22.05 13.77
CA ALA A 600 -0.08 -20.70 13.36
C ALA A 600 -0.61 -19.68 14.37
N THR A 601 0.30 -18.87 14.91
CA THR A 601 0.00 -17.86 15.95
C THR A 601 0.30 -16.44 15.48
N THR A 602 0.93 -16.29 14.33
CA THR A 602 1.43 -15.02 13.77
C THR A 602 0.71 -14.59 12.50
N LEU A 603 -0.23 -15.39 11.95
CA LEU A 603 -0.90 -15.07 10.70
C LEU A 603 -1.65 -13.73 10.79
N ARG A 604 -1.41 -12.88 9.81
CA ARG A 604 -2.04 -11.56 9.63
C ARG A 604 -2.94 -11.56 8.40
N LEU A 605 -2.48 -12.15 7.31
CA LEU A 605 -3.19 -12.14 6.04
C LEU A 605 -3.39 -13.59 5.55
N VAL A 606 -4.66 -14.00 5.41
CA VAL A 606 -5.01 -15.36 5.00
C VAL A 606 -5.96 -15.29 3.80
N TYR A 607 -5.52 -15.80 2.65
CA TYR A 607 -6.30 -15.86 1.42
C TYR A 607 -6.51 -17.31 0.99
N LEU A 608 -7.73 -17.80 1.12
CA LEU A 608 -8.16 -19.17 0.83
C LEU A 608 -9.33 -19.20 -0.17
N TRP A 609 -9.60 -18.10 -0.86
CA TRP A 609 -10.73 -18.01 -1.79
C TRP A 609 -10.68 -19.11 -2.86
N GLY A 610 -11.83 -19.65 -3.28
CA GLY A 610 -11.90 -20.69 -4.30
C GLY A 610 -11.23 -22.03 -3.94
N THR A 611 -10.93 -22.27 -2.66
CA THR A 611 -10.54 -23.60 -2.16
C THR A 611 -11.79 -24.44 -1.82
N ASN A 612 -11.62 -25.72 -1.51
CA ASN A 612 -12.69 -26.67 -1.17
C ASN A 612 -12.72 -27.01 0.33
N ILE A 613 -12.27 -26.08 1.18
CA ILE A 613 -12.31 -26.22 2.64
C ILE A 613 -13.76 -26.18 3.13
N ASP A 614 -14.03 -26.87 4.24
CA ASP A 614 -15.33 -26.85 4.92
C ASP A 614 -15.30 -26.19 6.31
N SER A 615 -14.10 -25.94 6.86
CA SER A 615 -13.91 -25.34 8.17
C SER A 615 -12.68 -24.44 8.22
N ILE A 616 -12.78 -23.39 9.04
CA ILE A 616 -11.67 -22.49 9.37
C ILE A 616 -11.13 -22.69 10.80
N ASP A 617 -11.56 -23.75 11.51
CA ASP A 617 -11.09 -24.05 12.88
C ASP A 617 -9.55 -24.06 13.04
N PRO A 618 -8.76 -24.56 12.07
CA PRO A 618 -7.30 -24.50 12.18
C PRO A 618 -6.74 -23.08 12.33
N LEU A 619 -7.47 -22.02 11.97
CA LEU A 619 -7.03 -20.63 12.16
C LEU A 619 -7.27 -20.09 13.59
N ARG A 620 -7.88 -20.88 14.49
CA ARG A 620 -8.30 -20.40 15.82
C ARG A 620 -7.17 -19.82 16.68
N PHE A 621 -5.93 -20.22 16.46
CA PHE A 621 -4.77 -19.74 17.22
C PHE A 621 -4.14 -18.45 16.67
N SER A 622 -4.48 -18.02 15.46
CA SER A 622 -3.99 -16.78 14.84
C SER A 622 -4.98 -15.61 14.91
N VAL A 623 -6.16 -15.81 15.51
CA VAL A 623 -7.25 -14.81 15.47
C VAL A 623 -6.88 -13.47 16.12
N SER A 624 -5.97 -13.45 17.10
CA SER A 624 -5.51 -12.21 17.74
C SER A 624 -4.59 -11.36 16.86
N THR A 625 -4.02 -11.94 15.81
CA THR A 625 -3.12 -11.26 14.86
C THR A 625 -3.76 -11.03 13.50
N LEU A 626 -4.84 -11.76 13.17
CA LEU A 626 -5.48 -11.72 11.87
C LEU A 626 -6.05 -10.33 11.53
N GLU A 627 -5.64 -9.80 10.39
CA GLU A 627 -6.03 -8.50 9.83
C GLU A 627 -6.96 -8.68 8.63
N VAL A 628 -6.70 -9.68 7.78
CA VAL A 628 -7.48 -9.97 6.57
C VAL A 628 -7.76 -11.47 6.48
N LEU A 629 -9.02 -11.82 6.26
CA LEU A 629 -9.43 -13.19 5.93
C LEU A 629 -10.31 -13.22 4.68
N ASP A 630 -9.84 -13.93 3.67
CA ASP A 630 -10.56 -14.16 2.44
C ASP A 630 -10.83 -15.67 2.27
N ILE A 631 -12.10 -16.05 2.35
CA ILE A 631 -12.59 -17.42 2.11
C ILE A 631 -13.68 -17.40 1.03
N GLY A 632 -13.69 -16.39 0.17
CA GLY A 632 -14.69 -16.23 -0.87
C GLY A 632 -14.75 -17.45 -1.80
N GLY A 633 -15.94 -17.95 -2.13
CA GLY A 633 -16.12 -19.14 -2.96
C GLY A 633 -15.88 -20.48 -2.24
N CYS A 634 -15.53 -20.49 -0.96
CA CYS A 634 -15.47 -21.72 -0.16
C CYS A 634 -16.89 -22.16 0.23
N GLY A 635 -17.64 -22.68 -0.73
CA GLY A 635 -19.09 -22.94 -0.60
C GLY A 635 -19.47 -23.92 0.52
N ARG A 636 -18.54 -24.71 1.05
CA ARG A 636 -18.78 -25.67 2.14
C ARG A 636 -18.61 -25.08 3.54
N VAL A 637 -17.95 -23.92 3.66
CA VAL A 637 -17.79 -23.25 4.95
C VAL A 637 -19.14 -22.69 5.39
N SER A 638 -19.60 -23.15 6.55
CA SER A 638 -20.90 -22.76 7.13
C SER A 638 -20.78 -22.10 8.50
N GLU A 639 -19.65 -22.27 9.18
CA GLU A 639 -19.40 -21.78 10.53
C GLU A 639 -18.08 -21.02 10.58
N ILE A 640 -18.08 -19.89 11.31
CA ILE A 640 -16.90 -19.04 11.50
C ILE A 640 -16.59 -18.77 12.98
N SER A 641 -17.04 -19.64 13.87
CA SER A 641 -16.81 -19.55 15.33
C SER A 641 -15.32 -19.51 15.71
N ALA A 642 -14.42 -19.98 14.83
CA ALA A 642 -12.98 -19.83 14.98
C ALA A 642 -12.56 -18.35 15.12
N LEU A 643 -13.32 -17.39 14.57
CA LEU A 643 -13.02 -15.96 14.60
C LEU A 643 -13.42 -15.27 15.91
N LEU A 644 -13.96 -15.99 16.89
CA LEU A 644 -14.24 -15.43 18.21
C LEU A 644 -12.95 -14.83 18.81
N ASN A 645 -13.01 -13.56 19.21
CA ASN A 645 -11.88 -12.74 19.69
C ASN A 645 -10.88 -12.29 18.63
N ALA A 646 -11.24 -12.33 17.35
CA ALA A 646 -10.51 -11.60 16.35
C ALA A 646 -10.69 -10.10 16.60
N THR A 647 -9.66 -9.43 17.13
CA THR A 647 -9.73 -8.01 17.53
C THR A 647 -9.04 -7.07 16.53
N LYS A 648 -8.26 -7.63 15.61
CA LYS A 648 -7.48 -6.90 14.61
C LYS A 648 -8.03 -7.00 13.19
N LEU A 649 -9.09 -7.78 12.95
CA LEU A 649 -9.69 -7.93 11.62
C LEU A 649 -10.16 -6.57 11.09
N ARG A 650 -9.67 -6.23 9.89
CA ARG A 650 -10.02 -5.03 9.14
C ARG A 650 -10.83 -5.37 7.91
N GLU A 651 -10.62 -6.56 7.34
CA GLU A 651 -11.28 -6.97 6.11
C GLU A 651 -11.67 -8.45 6.16
N VAL A 652 -12.91 -8.73 5.76
CA VAL A 652 -13.44 -10.09 5.59
C VAL A 652 -14.11 -10.22 4.23
N ARG A 653 -13.72 -11.25 3.47
CA ARG A 653 -14.33 -11.58 2.17
C ARG A 653 -14.81 -13.02 2.18
N PHE A 654 -16.10 -13.20 2.42
CA PHE A 654 -16.76 -14.50 2.55
C PHE A 654 -17.83 -14.71 1.47
N HIS A 655 -17.70 -14.03 0.32
CA HIS A 655 -18.69 -14.13 -0.75
C HIS A 655 -18.90 -15.58 -1.21
N ASN A 656 -20.11 -15.97 -1.61
CA ASN A 656 -20.45 -17.32 -2.07
C ASN A 656 -20.04 -18.44 -1.10
N THR A 657 -20.20 -18.24 0.21
CA THR A 657 -20.06 -19.27 1.25
C THR A 657 -21.43 -19.72 1.77
N SER A 658 -21.46 -20.77 2.59
CA SER A 658 -22.69 -21.28 3.23
C SER A 658 -22.87 -20.78 4.67
N ILE A 659 -22.19 -19.68 5.02
CA ILE A 659 -22.24 -19.09 6.36
C ILE A 659 -23.67 -18.65 6.70
N GLN A 660 -24.10 -18.96 7.92
CA GLN A 660 -25.45 -18.63 8.39
C GLN A 660 -25.45 -17.48 9.41
N SER A 661 -24.35 -17.30 10.15
CA SER A 661 -24.23 -16.26 11.16
C SER A 661 -22.84 -15.63 11.14
N ILE A 662 -22.81 -14.31 11.36
CA ILE A 662 -21.59 -13.52 11.50
C ILE A 662 -21.32 -13.09 12.94
N GLU A 663 -21.90 -13.76 13.94
CA GLU A 663 -21.75 -13.42 15.37
C GLU A 663 -20.27 -13.33 15.80
N ALA A 664 -19.41 -14.18 15.24
CA ALA A 664 -17.98 -14.17 15.51
C ALA A 664 -17.28 -12.85 15.14
N LEU A 665 -17.87 -12.01 14.28
CA LEU A 665 -17.34 -10.70 13.89
C LEU A 665 -17.65 -9.58 14.90
N ARG A 666 -18.48 -9.83 15.93
CA ARG A 666 -18.86 -8.81 16.91
C ARG A 666 -17.64 -8.20 17.63
N THR A 667 -16.60 -9.01 17.88
CA THR A 667 -15.38 -8.55 18.56
C THR A 667 -14.47 -7.68 17.67
N SER A 668 -14.55 -7.84 16.35
CA SER A 668 -13.75 -7.07 15.38
C SER A 668 -14.47 -5.84 14.84
N ALA A 669 -15.78 -5.67 15.12
CA ALA A 669 -16.60 -4.61 14.56
C ALA A 669 -15.94 -3.21 14.62
N GLY A 670 -15.34 -2.82 15.75
CA GLY A 670 -14.66 -1.51 15.90
C GLY A 670 -13.40 -1.30 15.04
N CYS A 671 -12.88 -2.35 14.40
CA CYS A 671 -11.69 -2.33 13.54
C CYS A 671 -12.00 -2.59 12.06
N ILE A 672 -13.11 -3.28 11.77
CA ILE A 672 -13.52 -3.66 10.42
C ILE A 672 -13.75 -2.42 9.55
N GLN A 673 -13.23 -2.49 8.32
CA GLN A 673 -13.31 -1.47 7.27
C GLN A 673 -14.05 -1.99 6.04
N SER A 674 -13.95 -3.29 5.74
CA SER A 674 -14.64 -3.90 4.59
C SER A 674 -15.24 -5.26 4.96
N VAL A 675 -16.50 -5.47 4.56
CA VAL A 675 -17.25 -6.73 4.76
C VAL A 675 -17.86 -7.16 3.44
N GLY A 676 -17.38 -8.28 2.89
CA GLY A 676 -17.94 -8.92 1.71
C GLY A 676 -18.66 -10.23 2.05
N LEU A 677 -19.99 -10.24 1.98
CA LEU A 677 -20.85 -11.40 2.22
C LEU A 677 -21.75 -11.71 1.01
N ALA A 678 -21.44 -11.15 -0.16
CA ALA A 678 -22.26 -11.33 -1.36
C ALA A 678 -22.48 -12.82 -1.70
N GLY A 679 -23.72 -13.24 -1.95
CA GLY A 679 -24.08 -14.63 -2.24
C GLY A 679 -24.23 -15.53 -1.02
N CYS A 680 -24.04 -15.02 0.21
CA CYS A 680 -24.34 -15.76 1.43
C CYS A 680 -25.85 -15.75 1.71
N THR A 681 -26.59 -16.58 0.97
CA THR A 681 -28.05 -16.57 0.91
C THR A 681 -28.77 -16.83 2.24
N ARG A 682 -28.07 -17.32 3.27
CA ARG A 682 -28.64 -17.63 4.59
C ARG A 682 -28.40 -16.55 5.65
N ILE A 683 -27.63 -15.51 5.33
CA ILE A 683 -27.35 -14.41 6.27
C ILE A 683 -28.52 -13.43 6.22
N SER A 684 -29.22 -13.28 7.34
CA SER A 684 -30.22 -12.24 7.56
C SER A 684 -29.84 -11.26 8.67
N ASP A 685 -29.25 -11.76 9.76
CA ASP A 685 -28.81 -10.94 10.89
C ASP A 685 -27.41 -10.34 10.68
N ILE A 686 -27.34 -9.01 10.59
CA ILE A 686 -26.10 -8.24 10.56
C ILE A 686 -25.86 -7.43 11.85
N SER A 687 -26.59 -7.72 12.94
CA SER A 687 -26.41 -7.10 14.27
C SER A 687 -24.97 -7.12 14.82
N PRO A 688 -24.09 -8.09 14.46
CA PRO A 688 -22.68 -8.06 14.87
C PRO A 688 -21.91 -6.84 14.36
N LEU A 689 -22.41 -6.16 13.31
CA LEU A 689 -21.79 -4.96 12.73
C LEU A 689 -22.25 -3.64 13.39
N SER A 690 -23.13 -3.70 14.39
CA SER A 690 -23.75 -2.53 15.04
C SER A 690 -22.78 -1.49 15.62
N THR A 691 -21.55 -1.87 15.94
CA THR A 691 -20.51 -0.98 16.50
C THR A 691 -19.39 -0.65 15.50
N ALA A 692 -19.58 -0.96 14.22
CA ALA A 692 -18.54 -0.87 13.19
C ALA A 692 -18.29 0.56 12.65
N THR A 693 -17.80 1.45 13.51
CA THR A 693 -17.59 2.89 13.21
C THR A 693 -16.53 3.19 12.14
N LYS A 694 -15.74 2.21 11.71
CA LYS A 694 -14.69 2.36 10.67
C LYS A 694 -15.08 1.72 9.34
N LEU A 695 -16.27 1.13 9.24
CA LEU A 695 -16.73 0.40 8.07
C LEU A 695 -16.94 1.35 6.89
N ARG A 696 -16.27 1.06 5.77
CA ARG A 696 -16.30 1.84 4.52
C ARG A 696 -17.04 1.10 3.42
N GLU A 697 -16.91 -0.22 3.37
CA GLU A 697 -17.47 -1.03 2.29
C GLU A 697 -18.27 -2.19 2.83
N VAL A 698 -19.50 -2.34 2.32
CA VAL A 698 -20.42 -3.42 2.71
C VAL A 698 -21.04 -4.03 1.46
N TYR A 699 -20.75 -5.30 1.21
CA TYR A 699 -21.31 -6.07 0.10
C TYR A 699 -22.19 -7.20 0.64
N LEU A 700 -23.51 -7.03 0.56
CA LEU A 700 -24.55 -7.96 1.01
C LEU A 700 -25.42 -8.45 -0.16
N THR A 701 -24.98 -8.25 -1.41
CA THR A 701 -25.73 -8.67 -2.59
C THR A 701 -26.12 -10.15 -2.53
N ASN A 702 -27.36 -10.51 -2.87
CA ASN A 702 -27.90 -11.88 -2.78
C ASN A 702 -27.81 -12.50 -1.37
N THR A 703 -28.12 -11.74 -0.33
CA THR A 703 -28.30 -12.23 1.05
C THR A 703 -29.77 -12.19 1.46
N ALA A 704 -30.11 -12.77 2.62
CA ALA A 704 -31.45 -12.73 3.20
C ALA A 704 -31.63 -11.56 4.20
N VAL A 705 -30.77 -10.54 4.14
CA VAL A 705 -30.86 -9.36 4.99
C VAL A 705 -32.14 -8.61 4.64
N ASP A 706 -32.92 -8.28 5.67
CA ASP A 706 -34.15 -7.49 5.59
C ASP A 706 -34.01 -6.13 6.30
N ASN A 707 -33.06 -6.01 7.24
CA ASN A 707 -32.89 -4.86 8.11
C ASN A 707 -31.44 -4.37 8.14
N VAL A 708 -31.23 -3.10 7.76
CA VAL A 708 -29.92 -2.44 7.76
C VAL A 708 -29.67 -1.54 8.97
N ALA A 709 -30.52 -1.59 10.01
CA ALA A 709 -30.34 -0.85 11.26
C ALA A 709 -28.94 -0.99 11.90
N PRO A 710 -28.28 -2.17 11.86
CA PRO A 710 -26.92 -2.30 12.37
C PRO A 710 -25.87 -1.43 11.67
N LEU A 711 -26.15 -0.89 10.48
CA LEU A 711 -25.23 0.00 9.76
C LEU A 711 -25.31 1.48 10.22
N ARG A 712 -26.16 1.81 11.20
CA ARG A 712 -26.34 3.20 11.65
C ARG A 712 -25.04 3.86 12.13
N CYS A 713 -24.22 3.13 12.88
CA CYS A 713 -22.95 3.63 13.42
C CYS A 713 -21.86 3.79 12.36
N SER A 714 -21.98 3.09 11.23
CA SER A 714 -21.03 3.17 10.11
C SER A 714 -21.44 4.19 9.04
N ALA A 715 -22.66 4.72 9.08
CA ALA A 715 -23.19 5.60 8.04
C ALA A 715 -22.21 6.72 7.64
N ALA A 716 -21.62 7.44 8.59
CA ALA A 716 -20.70 8.55 8.31
C ALA A 716 -19.35 8.13 7.67
N SER A 717 -18.96 6.85 7.76
CA SER A 717 -17.74 6.31 7.16
C SER A 717 -17.97 5.51 5.89
N LEU A 718 -19.20 5.07 5.60
CA LEU A 718 -19.51 4.26 4.43
C LEU A 718 -19.27 5.00 3.11
N GLU A 719 -18.55 4.33 2.21
CA GLU A 719 -18.24 4.75 0.85
C GLU A 719 -18.97 3.88 -0.18
N VAL A 720 -19.14 2.59 0.09
CA VAL A 720 -19.81 1.63 -0.80
C VAL A 720 -20.84 0.80 -0.03
N ILE A 721 -22.05 0.72 -0.56
CA ILE A 721 -23.09 -0.20 -0.07
C ILE A 721 -23.72 -0.96 -1.24
N ALA A 722 -23.68 -2.29 -1.16
CA ALA A 722 -24.32 -3.18 -2.11
C ALA A 722 -25.32 -4.11 -1.43
N LEU A 723 -26.60 -3.88 -1.67
CA LEU A 723 -27.75 -4.65 -1.17
C LEU A 723 -28.55 -5.29 -2.32
N GLY A 724 -27.92 -5.50 -3.47
CA GLY A 724 -28.60 -6.05 -4.64
C GLY A 724 -29.29 -7.38 -4.30
N ASN A 725 -30.53 -7.59 -4.73
CA ASN A 725 -31.37 -8.76 -4.41
C ASN A 725 -31.58 -9.03 -2.90
N CYS A 726 -31.41 -8.06 -2.02
CA CYS A 726 -31.89 -8.17 -0.63
C CYS A 726 -33.40 -7.85 -0.62
N ALA A 727 -34.20 -8.83 -1.03
CA ALA A 727 -35.58 -8.62 -1.47
C ALA A 727 -36.52 -8.02 -0.41
N GLU A 728 -36.17 -8.11 0.88
CA GLU A 728 -37.00 -7.59 1.97
C GLU A 728 -36.54 -6.22 2.50
N VAL A 729 -35.38 -5.70 2.06
CA VAL A 729 -34.90 -4.39 2.47
C VAL A 729 -35.79 -3.30 1.88
N SER A 730 -36.38 -2.50 2.77
CA SER A 730 -37.25 -1.36 2.42
C SER A 730 -36.86 -0.08 3.15
N ASP A 731 -36.40 -0.16 4.41
CA ASP A 731 -35.98 0.99 5.21
C ASP A 731 -34.49 1.28 5.08
N LEU A 732 -34.15 2.44 4.51
CA LEU A 732 -32.78 2.95 4.42
C LEU A 732 -32.46 4.03 5.47
N SER A 733 -33.38 4.38 6.38
CA SER A 733 -33.19 5.38 7.44
C SER A 733 -31.91 5.23 8.29
N PRO A 734 -31.35 4.03 8.50
CA PRO A 734 -30.05 3.88 9.16
C PRO A 734 -28.89 4.58 8.43
N LEU A 735 -29.03 4.84 7.13
CA LEU A 735 -28.02 5.49 6.29
C LEU A 735 -28.16 7.02 6.24
N ALA A 736 -29.09 7.62 6.98
CA ALA A 736 -29.37 9.07 6.95
C ALA A 736 -28.14 9.98 7.16
N ALA A 737 -27.16 9.53 7.95
CA ALA A 737 -25.93 10.26 8.24
C ALA A 737 -24.78 9.97 7.26
N ALA A 738 -25.05 9.29 6.14
CA ALA A 738 -24.02 8.87 5.20
C ALA A 738 -23.57 10.02 4.29
N THR A 739 -22.46 10.67 4.66
CA THR A 739 -21.90 11.82 3.92
C THR A 739 -20.81 11.43 2.91
N LYS A 740 -20.38 10.16 2.90
CA LYS A 740 -19.26 9.67 2.09
C LYS A 740 -19.65 8.62 1.05
N LEU A 741 -20.92 8.22 0.98
CA LEU A 741 -21.37 7.19 0.03
C LEU A 741 -21.13 7.64 -1.41
N ARG A 742 -20.36 6.83 -2.13
CA ARG A 742 -19.99 7.01 -3.53
C ARG A 742 -20.72 6.03 -4.43
N GLU A 743 -20.94 4.80 -3.94
CA GLU A 743 -21.54 3.74 -4.73
C GLU A 743 -22.67 3.06 -3.96
N VAL A 744 -23.85 3.04 -4.58
CA VAL A 744 -25.08 2.52 -3.99
C VAL A 744 -25.73 1.55 -4.97
N TYR A 745 -25.71 0.26 -4.64
CA TYR A 745 -26.32 -0.82 -5.42
C TYR A 745 -27.50 -1.40 -4.64
N LEU A 746 -28.72 -1.12 -5.07
CA LEU A 746 -29.98 -1.48 -4.39
C LEU A 746 -30.93 -2.25 -5.30
N TRP A 747 -30.46 -2.73 -6.45
CA TRP A 747 -31.31 -3.42 -7.41
C TRP A 747 -32.02 -4.63 -6.79
N GLY A 748 -33.29 -4.87 -7.13
CA GLY A 748 -34.08 -5.99 -6.60
C GLY A 748 -34.45 -5.90 -5.11
N THR A 749 -34.41 -4.72 -4.51
CA THR A 749 -34.90 -4.46 -3.13
C THR A 749 -36.34 -3.92 -3.15
N LYS A 750 -36.96 -3.77 -1.96
CA LYS A 750 -38.31 -3.19 -1.75
C LYS A 750 -38.27 -1.74 -1.27
N ILE A 751 -37.21 -1.01 -1.62
CA ILE A 751 -37.16 0.42 -1.30
C ILE A 751 -38.26 1.16 -2.07
N ASN A 752 -38.92 2.10 -1.41
CA ASN A 752 -39.96 2.95 -2.00
C ASN A 752 -39.49 4.40 -2.24
N GLY A 753 -38.36 4.78 -1.65
CA GLY A 753 -37.79 6.12 -1.73
C GLY A 753 -36.31 6.15 -1.34
N ILE A 754 -35.69 7.32 -1.53
CA ILE A 754 -34.26 7.55 -1.32
C ILE A 754 -33.99 8.69 -0.33
N GLU A 755 -34.99 9.08 0.46
CA GLU A 755 -34.95 10.20 1.40
C GLU A 755 -33.80 10.06 2.40
N ALA A 756 -33.55 8.83 2.84
CA ALA A 756 -32.44 8.52 3.72
C ALA A 756 -31.05 8.75 3.11
N LEU A 757 -30.93 8.94 1.80
CA LEU A 757 -29.65 9.19 1.12
C LEU A 757 -29.38 10.69 0.90
N GLN A 758 -30.20 11.59 1.43
CA GLN A 758 -30.06 13.04 1.22
C GLN A 758 -28.64 13.56 1.52
N SER A 759 -28.02 13.08 2.61
CA SER A 759 -26.66 13.45 3.01
C SER A 759 -25.56 12.97 2.04
N SER A 760 -25.86 11.98 1.20
CA SER A 760 -24.91 11.35 0.27
C SER A 760 -24.85 12.01 -1.11
N MET A 761 -25.76 12.94 -1.41
CA MET A 761 -25.93 13.48 -2.77
C MET A 761 -24.62 14.12 -3.29
N ALA A 762 -23.89 14.86 -2.45
CA ALA A 762 -22.65 15.51 -2.86
C ALA A 762 -21.49 14.53 -3.19
N SER A 763 -21.55 13.28 -2.72
CA SER A 763 -20.48 12.27 -2.90
C SER A 763 -20.81 11.18 -3.92
N LEU A 764 -22.07 10.99 -4.27
CA LEU A 764 -22.55 9.86 -5.07
C LEU A 764 -22.00 9.87 -6.51
N VAL A 765 -21.53 8.71 -6.97
CA VAL A 765 -20.95 8.47 -8.31
C VAL A 765 -21.73 7.40 -9.06
N ILE A 766 -22.17 6.34 -8.36
CA ILE A 766 -22.94 5.23 -8.92
C ILE A 766 -24.23 5.04 -8.11
N PHE A 767 -25.36 4.97 -8.81
CA PHE A 767 -26.67 4.69 -8.22
C PHE A 767 -27.45 3.69 -9.06
N GLU A 768 -27.70 2.49 -8.52
CA GLU A 768 -28.43 1.43 -9.20
C GLU A 768 -29.61 0.92 -8.38
N VAL A 769 -30.82 1.01 -8.94
CA VAL A 769 -32.09 0.59 -8.34
C VAL A 769 -32.90 -0.30 -9.28
N THR A 770 -32.24 -0.98 -10.21
CA THR A 770 -32.87 -1.87 -11.18
C THR A 770 -33.83 -2.87 -10.50
N ARG A 771 -35.04 -3.06 -11.02
CA ARG A 771 -36.06 -3.97 -10.44
C ARG A 771 -36.55 -3.60 -9.03
N CYS A 772 -36.34 -2.37 -8.54
CA CYS A 772 -37.04 -1.89 -7.35
C CYS A 772 -38.48 -1.50 -7.76
N ALA A 773 -39.44 -2.39 -7.56
CA ALA A 773 -40.81 -2.16 -8.06
C ALA A 773 -41.54 -1.04 -7.32
N GLU A 774 -41.17 -0.75 -6.08
CA GLU A 774 -41.87 0.22 -5.22
C GLU A 774 -41.29 1.64 -5.30
N ILE A 775 -40.12 1.83 -5.91
CA ILE A 775 -39.50 3.16 -6.00
C ILE A 775 -40.26 4.02 -7.01
N SER A 776 -40.93 5.07 -6.50
CA SER A 776 -41.73 5.97 -7.34
C SER A 776 -41.05 7.31 -7.65
N GLY A 777 -40.00 7.69 -6.90
CA GLY A 777 -39.38 9.00 -6.99
C GLY A 777 -37.87 9.02 -6.75
N ILE A 778 -37.20 9.94 -7.45
CA ILE A 778 -35.74 10.14 -7.41
C ILE A 778 -35.35 11.63 -7.31
N SER A 779 -36.24 12.47 -6.77
CA SER A 779 -36.10 13.94 -6.74
C SER A 779 -34.79 14.43 -6.12
N LEU A 780 -34.30 13.74 -5.10
CA LEU A 780 -33.05 14.08 -4.40
C LEU A 780 -31.80 13.99 -5.29
N LEU A 781 -31.83 13.19 -6.36
CA LEU A 781 -30.69 13.05 -7.27
C LEU A 781 -30.32 14.37 -7.98
N SER A 782 -31.20 15.37 -7.99
CA SER A 782 -30.90 16.70 -8.52
C SER A 782 -29.67 17.36 -7.89
N GLY A 783 -29.32 16.99 -6.65
CA GLY A 783 -28.09 17.45 -5.97
C GLY A 783 -26.84 16.61 -6.24
N ALA A 784 -26.95 15.50 -7.00
CA ALA A 784 -25.88 14.53 -7.18
C ALA A 784 -24.90 14.88 -8.31
N MET A 785 -24.20 16.03 -8.17
CA MET A 785 -23.33 16.60 -9.21
C MET A 785 -22.12 15.73 -9.61
N ARG A 786 -21.80 14.69 -8.82
CA ARG A 786 -20.72 13.74 -9.09
C ARG A 786 -21.21 12.44 -9.73
N LEU A 787 -22.52 12.28 -9.92
CA LEU A 787 -23.09 11.07 -10.48
C LEU A 787 -22.58 10.86 -11.91
N ARG A 788 -22.16 9.63 -12.20
CA ARG A 788 -21.67 9.20 -13.52
C ARG A 788 -22.50 8.06 -14.09
N ARG A 789 -23.01 7.19 -13.23
CA ARG A 789 -23.76 6.00 -13.63
C ARG A 789 -25.08 5.95 -12.88
N ILE A 790 -26.17 5.84 -13.63
CA ILE A 790 -27.50 5.67 -13.09
C ILE A 790 -28.22 4.50 -13.78
N ASP A 791 -28.73 3.57 -12.98
CA ASP A 791 -29.57 2.47 -13.45
C ASP A 791 -30.90 2.45 -12.72
N LEU A 792 -31.97 2.75 -13.47
CA LEU A 792 -33.34 2.84 -13.01
C LEU A 792 -34.23 1.74 -13.61
N ALA A 793 -33.65 0.77 -14.32
CA ALA A 793 -34.45 -0.13 -15.15
C ALA A 793 -35.47 -0.94 -14.35
N ASN A 794 -36.64 -1.19 -14.96
CA ASN A 794 -37.71 -1.97 -14.37
C ASN A 794 -38.17 -1.44 -13.00
N THR A 795 -38.34 -0.12 -12.90
CA THR A 795 -38.91 0.58 -11.73
C THR A 795 -40.26 1.20 -12.09
N THR A 796 -40.97 1.75 -11.11
CA THR A 796 -42.24 2.45 -11.30
C THR A 796 -42.09 3.98 -11.35
N ILE A 797 -40.87 4.47 -11.54
CA ILE A 797 -40.54 5.89 -11.66
C ILE A 797 -41.33 6.51 -12.83
N SER A 798 -42.03 7.60 -12.54
CA SER A 798 -42.88 8.29 -13.52
C SER A 798 -42.26 9.58 -14.10
N SER A 799 -41.29 10.18 -13.38
CA SER A 799 -40.55 11.36 -13.83
C SER A 799 -39.06 11.21 -13.54
N ILE A 800 -38.25 11.63 -14.51
CA ILE A 800 -36.80 11.72 -14.46
C ILE A 800 -36.31 13.17 -14.50
N ASP A 801 -37.17 14.15 -14.21
CA ASP A 801 -36.79 15.58 -14.26
C ASP A 801 -35.65 15.92 -13.30
N ALA A 802 -35.51 15.15 -12.21
CA ALA A 802 -34.39 15.22 -11.28
C ALA A 802 -33.02 15.01 -11.94
N LEU A 803 -32.98 14.38 -13.12
CA LEU A 803 -31.75 14.17 -13.88
C LEU A 803 -31.28 15.44 -14.60
N MET A 804 -32.15 16.41 -14.88
CA MET A 804 -31.79 17.64 -15.62
C MET A 804 -30.49 18.32 -15.14
N PRO A 805 -30.32 18.65 -13.85
CA PRO A 805 -29.11 19.35 -13.38
C PRO A 805 -27.84 18.48 -13.41
N ILE A 806 -27.98 17.15 -13.38
CA ILE A 806 -26.86 16.22 -13.32
C ILE A 806 -26.55 15.55 -14.67
N ALA A 807 -27.48 15.61 -15.62
CA ALA A 807 -27.40 14.95 -16.92
C ALA A 807 -26.08 15.24 -17.67
N PRO A 808 -25.55 16.47 -17.71
CA PRO A 808 -24.28 16.75 -18.41
C PRO A 808 -23.08 15.96 -17.89
N PHE A 809 -23.17 15.41 -16.68
CA PHE A 809 -22.11 14.63 -16.05
C PHE A 809 -22.29 13.12 -16.18
N LEU A 810 -23.48 12.64 -16.58
CA LEU A 810 -23.77 11.21 -16.68
C LEU A 810 -23.05 10.59 -17.88
N GLU A 811 -22.45 9.43 -17.66
CA GLU A 811 -21.77 8.62 -18.67
C GLU A 811 -22.58 7.36 -19.03
N PHE A 812 -23.37 6.84 -18.09
CA PHE A 812 -24.24 5.69 -18.29
C PHE A 812 -25.64 5.95 -17.74
N ILE A 813 -26.67 5.70 -18.56
CA ILE A 813 -28.07 5.82 -18.18
C ILE A 813 -28.82 4.57 -18.63
N ASN A 814 -29.48 3.89 -17.69
CA ASN A 814 -30.40 2.82 -18.00
C ASN A 814 -31.79 3.13 -17.43
N ILE A 815 -32.78 3.27 -18.31
CA ILE A 815 -34.20 3.47 -17.96
C ILE A 815 -35.09 2.41 -18.62
N SER A 816 -34.50 1.27 -18.98
CA SER A 816 -35.21 0.16 -19.63
C SER A 816 -36.44 -0.29 -18.83
N CYS A 817 -37.51 -0.64 -19.51
CA CYS A 817 -38.78 -1.13 -18.94
C CYS A 817 -39.47 -0.15 -17.96
N CYS A 818 -39.07 1.12 -17.91
CA CYS A 818 -39.73 2.15 -17.10
C CYS A 818 -40.91 2.76 -17.86
N THR A 819 -41.96 1.99 -18.06
CA THR A 819 -43.11 2.36 -18.92
C THR A 819 -43.94 3.54 -18.40
N MET A 820 -43.76 3.92 -17.14
CA MET A 820 -44.44 5.06 -16.53
C MET A 820 -43.78 6.41 -16.85
N ILE A 821 -42.56 6.42 -17.39
CA ILE A 821 -41.86 7.65 -17.78
C ILE A 821 -42.49 8.20 -19.06
N LYS A 822 -43.08 9.39 -18.95
CA LYS A 822 -43.68 10.10 -20.11
C LYS A 822 -42.77 11.18 -20.66
N ASN A 823 -41.99 11.84 -19.81
CA ASN A 823 -41.10 12.92 -20.20
C ASN A 823 -39.65 12.45 -20.26
N LEU A 824 -39.07 12.47 -21.46
CA LEU A 824 -37.67 12.09 -21.70
C LEU A 824 -36.76 13.30 -21.94
N ALA A 825 -37.28 14.54 -21.86
CA ALA A 825 -36.50 15.76 -22.04
C ALA A 825 -35.18 15.79 -21.24
N PRO A 826 -35.11 15.27 -20.00
CA PRO A 826 -33.87 15.23 -19.23
C PRO A 826 -32.72 14.47 -19.89
N LEU A 827 -33.02 13.48 -20.74
CA LEU A 827 -32.00 12.73 -21.45
C LEU A 827 -31.29 13.56 -22.53
N GLY A 828 -31.98 14.56 -23.09
CA GLY A 828 -31.38 15.46 -24.08
C GLY A 828 -30.26 16.33 -23.49
N ALA A 829 -30.29 16.60 -22.19
CA ALA A 829 -29.23 17.33 -21.50
C ALA A 829 -27.98 16.48 -21.19
N ALA A 830 -28.01 15.17 -21.47
CA ALA A 830 -26.94 14.24 -21.12
C ALA A 830 -25.76 14.25 -22.11
N THR A 831 -25.10 15.39 -22.28
CA THR A 831 -24.09 15.62 -23.34
C THR A 831 -22.78 14.86 -23.18
N SER A 832 -22.55 14.21 -22.04
CA SER A 832 -21.36 13.37 -21.77
C SER A 832 -21.67 11.87 -21.78
N VAL A 833 -22.90 11.49 -22.11
CA VAL A 833 -23.36 10.10 -22.05
C VAL A 833 -22.68 9.26 -23.11
N LYS A 834 -22.18 8.09 -22.70
CA LYS A 834 -21.55 7.10 -23.58
C LYS A 834 -22.50 5.93 -23.84
N THR A 835 -23.28 5.52 -22.85
CA THR A 835 -24.18 4.37 -22.95
C THR A 835 -25.58 4.74 -22.50
N ILE A 836 -26.58 4.47 -23.36
CA ILE A 836 -28.00 4.64 -23.05
C ILE A 836 -28.75 3.34 -23.32
N TRP A 837 -29.43 2.81 -22.30
CA TRP A 837 -30.35 1.69 -22.43
C TRP A 837 -31.79 2.12 -22.13
N MET A 838 -32.67 1.93 -23.11
CA MET A 838 -34.08 2.32 -23.09
C MET A 838 -34.95 1.19 -23.64
N ARG A 839 -34.65 -0.06 -23.26
CA ARG A 839 -35.37 -1.24 -23.78
C ARG A 839 -36.84 -1.19 -23.38
N SER A 840 -37.72 -1.66 -24.27
CA SER A 840 -39.14 -1.87 -23.99
C SER A 840 -39.87 -0.63 -23.44
N LEU A 841 -39.49 0.55 -23.92
CA LEU A 841 -40.21 1.80 -23.65
C LEU A 841 -41.22 2.09 -24.77
N PRO A 842 -42.33 2.78 -24.46
CA PRO A 842 -43.32 3.20 -25.46
C PRO A 842 -42.81 4.41 -26.26
N LEU A 843 -41.76 4.23 -27.05
CA LEU A 843 -41.13 5.27 -27.85
C LEU A 843 -41.59 5.20 -29.30
N ASP A 844 -41.93 6.35 -29.88
CA ASP A 844 -42.22 6.48 -31.32
C ASP A 844 -41.04 7.13 -32.07
N SER A 845 -40.32 8.06 -31.42
CA SER A 845 -39.15 8.79 -31.94
C SER A 845 -38.08 9.01 -30.86
N LEU A 846 -36.83 9.20 -31.29
CA LEU A 846 -35.67 9.52 -30.45
C LEU A 846 -35.26 11.00 -30.48
N ASP A 847 -36.07 11.90 -31.05
CA ASP A 847 -35.70 13.31 -31.24
C ASP A 847 -35.16 14.01 -29.99
N VAL A 848 -35.69 13.62 -28.82
CA VAL A 848 -35.26 14.12 -27.52
C VAL A 848 -33.78 13.89 -27.22
N LEU A 849 -33.17 12.86 -27.82
CA LEU A 849 -31.76 12.51 -27.64
C LEU A 849 -30.82 13.25 -28.59
N ARG A 850 -31.33 13.99 -29.60
CA ARG A 850 -30.49 14.70 -30.57
C ARG A 850 -29.33 15.47 -29.93
N PRO A 851 -29.53 16.26 -28.85
CA PRO A 851 -28.43 17.02 -28.26
C PRO A 851 -27.39 16.17 -27.50
N ALA A 852 -27.76 14.96 -27.07
CA ALA A 852 -26.91 14.05 -26.29
C ALA A 852 -26.12 13.04 -27.15
N THR A 853 -26.41 12.96 -28.45
CA THR A 853 -25.86 11.91 -29.33
C THR A 853 -24.37 12.04 -29.66
N GLY A 854 -23.75 13.22 -29.51
CA GLY A 854 -22.37 13.48 -29.94
C GLY A 854 -21.29 12.70 -29.15
N SER A 855 -21.59 12.25 -27.93
CA SER A 855 -20.71 11.42 -27.10
C SER A 855 -21.09 9.95 -27.07
N LEU A 856 -22.23 9.57 -27.66
CA LEU A 856 -22.83 8.25 -27.53
C LEU A 856 -22.00 7.17 -28.24
N GLU A 857 -21.63 6.14 -27.51
CA GLU A 857 -20.86 4.97 -27.96
C GLU A 857 -21.73 3.71 -28.05
N GLU A 858 -22.74 3.58 -27.18
CA GLU A 858 -23.63 2.42 -27.14
C GLU A 858 -25.09 2.86 -26.91
N VAL A 859 -26.00 2.32 -27.71
CA VAL A 859 -27.45 2.53 -27.53
C VAL A 859 -28.24 1.24 -27.67
N ASP A 860 -29.10 0.98 -26.68
CA ASP A 860 -29.99 -0.17 -26.71
C ASP A 860 -31.46 0.25 -26.60
N LEU A 861 -32.19 0.00 -27.67
CA LEU A 861 -33.58 0.37 -27.89
C LEU A 861 -34.47 -0.88 -28.05
N SER A 862 -33.96 -2.04 -27.64
CA SER A 862 -34.59 -3.32 -27.93
C SER A 862 -36.00 -3.41 -27.33
N GLY A 863 -36.97 -3.90 -28.09
CA GLY A 863 -38.35 -4.05 -27.66
C GLY A 863 -39.16 -2.75 -27.62
N CYS A 864 -38.64 -1.62 -28.12
CA CYS A 864 -39.45 -0.42 -28.35
C CYS A 864 -40.36 -0.65 -29.56
N LEU A 865 -41.49 -1.32 -29.33
CA LEU A 865 -42.34 -1.87 -30.40
C LEU A 865 -42.90 -0.80 -31.34
N ASN A 866 -43.06 0.45 -30.90
CA ASN A 866 -43.57 1.53 -31.74
C ASN A 866 -42.48 2.38 -32.40
N LEU A 867 -41.21 2.12 -32.08
CA LEU A 867 -40.12 2.98 -32.52
C LEU A 867 -39.91 2.82 -34.03
N ARG A 868 -40.10 3.93 -34.75
CA ARG A 868 -39.85 4.01 -36.20
C ARG A 868 -38.76 5.03 -36.52
N ASP A 869 -38.79 6.17 -35.85
CA ASP A 869 -37.86 7.27 -36.13
C ASP A 869 -36.62 7.21 -35.23
N ILE A 870 -35.51 6.83 -35.84
CA ILE A 870 -34.17 6.84 -35.22
C ILE A 870 -33.27 7.94 -35.77
N SER A 871 -33.81 8.92 -36.49
CA SER A 871 -33.04 9.98 -37.17
C SER A 871 -32.19 10.83 -36.22
N ALA A 872 -32.53 10.86 -34.93
CA ALA A 872 -31.71 11.48 -33.89
C ALA A 872 -30.30 10.88 -33.78
N LEU A 873 -30.09 9.61 -34.19
CA LEU A 873 -28.79 8.95 -34.16
C LEU A 873 -27.85 9.40 -35.29
N GLN A 874 -28.31 10.22 -36.24
CA GLN A 874 -27.50 10.71 -37.36
C GLN A 874 -26.26 11.49 -36.92
N SER A 875 -26.30 12.18 -35.79
CA SER A 875 -25.16 12.90 -35.21
C SER A 875 -24.25 12.05 -34.31
N ALA A 876 -24.56 10.77 -34.11
CA ALA A 876 -23.83 9.89 -33.19
C ALA A 876 -22.53 9.32 -33.80
N THR A 877 -21.57 10.17 -34.16
CA THR A 877 -20.34 9.76 -34.88
C THR A 877 -19.42 8.80 -34.11
N LYS A 878 -19.61 8.67 -32.79
CA LYS A 878 -18.84 7.77 -31.92
C LYS A 878 -19.53 6.42 -31.65
N LEU A 879 -20.72 6.20 -32.19
CA LEU A 879 -21.53 5.02 -31.90
C LEU A 879 -20.85 3.75 -32.42
N ARG A 880 -20.60 2.81 -31.51
CA ARG A 880 -19.96 1.52 -31.74
C ARG A 880 -20.97 0.39 -31.73
N GLU A 881 -21.93 0.45 -30.82
CA GLU A 881 -22.90 -0.63 -30.61
C GLU A 881 -24.33 -0.08 -30.64
N VAL A 882 -25.17 -0.72 -31.45
CA VAL A 882 -26.59 -0.36 -31.58
C VAL A 882 -27.46 -1.61 -31.59
N SER A 883 -28.42 -1.67 -30.66
CA SER A 883 -29.46 -2.68 -30.64
C SER A 883 -30.83 -2.05 -30.85
N LEU A 884 -31.47 -2.44 -31.96
CA LEU A 884 -32.81 -2.10 -32.39
C LEU A 884 -33.72 -3.34 -32.38
N GLN A 885 -33.33 -4.41 -31.70
CA GLN A 885 -34.05 -5.69 -31.73
C GLN A 885 -35.54 -5.51 -31.43
N ASN A 886 -36.42 -6.12 -32.22
CA ASN A 886 -37.87 -6.05 -32.08
C ASN A 886 -38.39 -4.60 -32.03
N THR A 887 -37.95 -3.76 -32.97
CA THR A 887 -38.51 -2.42 -33.20
C THR A 887 -39.24 -2.36 -34.54
N CYS A 888 -39.89 -1.23 -34.84
CA CYS A 888 -40.63 -1.01 -36.09
C CYS A 888 -39.84 -0.20 -37.14
N VAL A 889 -38.53 -0.03 -36.97
CA VAL A 889 -37.66 0.72 -37.89
C VAL A 889 -37.64 0.06 -39.28
N ASP A 890 -37.73 0.89 -40.32
CA ASP A 890 -37.77 0.47 -41.72
C ASP A 890 -36.44 0.68 -42.48
N SER A 891 -35.60 1.62 -42.02
CA SER A 891 -34.26 1.90 -42.56
C SER A 891 -33.23 2.18 -41.46
N LEU A 892 -31.99 1.72 -41.67
CA LEU A 892 -30.83 2.08 -40.83
C LEU A 892 -30.10 3.35 -41.25
N ASP A 893 -30.63 4.15 -42.20
CA ASP A 893 -29.94 5.32 -42.78
C ASP A 893 -29.42 6.34 -41.76
N ALA A 894 -30.06 6.46 -40.60
CA ALA A 894 -29.60 7.31 -39.50
C ALA A 894 -28.22 6.89 -38.96
N LEU A 895 -27.75 5.66 -39.20
CA LEU A 895 -26.45 5.16 -38.74
C LEU A 895 -25.29 5.48 -39.71
N ARG A 896 -25.55 6.17 -40.83
CA ARG A 896 -24.54 6.40 -41.88
C ARG A 896 -23.30 7.14 -41.37
N CYS A 897 -23.48 8.13 -40.49
CA CYS A 897 -22.38 8.91 -39.93
C CYS A 897 -21.59 8.16 -38.85
N SER A 898 -22.16 7.10 -38.27
CA SER A 898 -21.48 6.24 -37.29
C SER A 898 -20.88 4.99 -37.92
N ALA A 899 -21.12 4.72 -39.21
CA ALA A 899 -20.74 3.48 -39.89
C ALA A 899 -19.26 3.10 -39.69
N SER A 900 -18.34 4.06 -39.78
CA SER A 900 -16.91 3.80 -39.59
C SER A 900 -16.49 3.47 -38.15
N ALA A 901 -17.34 3.76 -37.15
CA ALA A 901 -17.08 3.44 -35.74
C ALA A 901 -17.81 2.18 -35.26
N LEU A 902 -18.87 1.74 -35.98
CA LEU A 902 -19.71 0.62 -35.59
C LEU A 902 -18.95 -0.71 -35.56
N THR A 903 -19.12 -1.44 -34.46
CA THR A 903 -18.62 -2.80 -34.22
C THR A 903 -19.75 -3.82 -34.10
N VAL A 904 -20.92 -3.43 -33.56
CA VAL A 904 -22.06 -4.32 -33.35
C VAL A 904 -23.36 -3.65 -33.81
N VAL A 905 -24.13 -4.35 -34.66
CA VAL A 905 -25.48 -3.93 -35.07
C VAL A 905 -26.44 -5.10 -34.89
N ASN A 906 -27.43 -4.92 -34.02
CA ASN A 906 -28.50 -5.89 -33.82
C ASN A 906 -29.86 -5.28 -34.18
N ALA A 907 -30.46 -5.72 -35.28
CA ALA A 907 -31.82 -5.37 -35.69
C ALA A 907 -32.69 -6.63 -35.90
N ASN A 908 -32.44 -7.68 -35.10
CA ASN A 908 -33.25 -8.89 -35.11
C ASN A 908 -34.73 -8.57 -34.86
N GLY A 909 -35.63 -9.19 -35.63
CA GLY A 909 -37.06 -9.02 -35.47
C GLY A 909 -37.59 -7.64 -35.87
N CYS A 910 -36.78 -6.79 -36.52
CA CYS A 910 -37.27 -5.57 -37.16
C CYS A 910 -38.02 -5.93 -38.45
N ILE A 911 -39.29 -6.33 -38.31
CA ILE A 911 -40.09 -6.89 -39.40
C ILE A 911 -40.33 -5.91 -40.57
N ASN A 912 -40.16 -4.61 -40.37
CA ASN A 912 -40.31 -3.59 -41.40
C ASN A 912 -38.97 -3.18 -42.03
N LEU A 913 -37.84 -3.67 -41.52
CA LEU A 913 -36.53 -3.24 -41.97
C LEU A 913 -36.24 -3.74 -43.38
N THR A 914 -36.10 -2.82 -44.32
CA THR A 914 -35.82 -3.11 -45.73
C THR A 914 -34.45 -2.60 -46.18
N SER A 915 -33.94 -1.52 -45.57
CA SER A 915 -32.69 -0.88 -45.97
C SER A 915 -31.62 -0.93 -44.88
N ILE A 916 -30.44 -1.45 -45.25
CA ILE A 916 -29.21 -1.42 -44.46
C ILE A 916 -28.08 -0.67 -45.16
N ALA A 917 -28.41 0.21 -46.13
CA ALA A 917 -27.45 0.95 -46.95
C ALA A 917 -26.53 1.90 -46.16
N ALA A 918 -26.88 2.20 -44.91
CA ALA A 918 -26.02 2.92 -43.98
C ALA A 918 -24.70 2.19 -43.68
N LEU A 919 -24.69 0.86 -43.80
CA LEU A 919 -23.58 0.01 -43.38
C LEU A 919 -22.48 -0.15 -44.45
N THR A 920 -22.68 0.38 -45.67
CA THR A 920 -21.74 0.25 -46.80
C THR A 920 -20.33 0.76 -46.49
N SER A 921 -20.19 1.77 -45.64
CA SER A 921 -18.91 2.35 -45.21
C SER A 921 -18.43 1.86 -43.85
N ALA A 922 -19.07 0.84 -43.29
CA ALA A 922 -18.61 0.22 -42.06
C ALA A 922 -17.42 -0.69 -42.34
N THR A 923 -16.29 -0.45 -41.68
CA THR A 923 -15.03 -1.19 -41.88
C THR A 923 -14.59 -1.98 -40.64
N HIS A 924 -15.28 -1.81 -39.51
CA HIS A 924 -14.92 -2.40 -38.22
C HIS A 924 -16.04 -3.26 -37.60
N LEU A 925 -17.12 -3.58 -38.34
CA LEU A 925 -18.18 -4.44 -37.84
C LEU A 925 -17.63 -5.84 -37.55
N LYS A 926 -17.92 -6.33 -36.34
CA LYS A 926 -17.63 -7.68 -35.87
C LYS A 926 -18.89 -8.54 -35.82
N GLU A 927 -20.01 -7.96 -35.42
CA GLU A 927 -21.28 -8.67 -35.27
C GLU A 927 -22.43 -7.92 -35.94
N VAL A 928 -23.19 -8.62 -36.79
CA VAL A 928 -24.39 -8.10 -37.45
C VAL A 928 -25.52 -9.12 -37.34
N ARG A 929 -26.61 -8.75 -36.65
CA ARG A 929 -27.79 -9.60 -36.47
C ARG A 929 -29.02 -8.94 -37.08
N LEU A 930 -29.59 -9.56 -38.11
CA LEU A 930 -30.69 -9.08 -38.95
C LEU A 930 -31.77 -10.16 -39.15
N ARG A 931 -31.85 -11.14 -38.26
CA ARG A 931 -32.82 -12.24 -38.30
C ARG A 931 -34.25 -11.72 -38.38
N ASN A 932 -35.10 -12.39 -39.15
CA ASN A 932 -36.53 -12.05 -39.31
C ASN A 932 -36.77 -10.59 -39.75
N THR A 933 -35.97 -10.10 -40.69
CA THR A 933 -36.14 -8.78 -41.33
C THR A 933 -36.63 -8.91 -42.78
N ARG A 934 -36.81 -7.79 -43.49
CA ARG A 934 -37.26 -7.72 -44.90
C ARG A 934 -36.21 -7.16 -45.84
N ILE A 935 -34.93 -7.20 -45.45
CA ILE A 935 -33.81 -6.79 -46.30
C ILE A 935 -33.75 -7.67 -47.56
N SER A 936 -33.35 -7.07 -48.68
CA SER A 936 -33.24 -7.76 -49.98
C SER A 936 -31.80 -8.07 -50.39
N SER A 937 -30.80 -7.48 -49.72
CA SER A 937 -29.38 -7.65 -50.05
C SER A 937 -28.49 -7.49 -48.83
N THR A 938 -27.42 -8.28 -48.77
CA THR A 938 -26.32 -8.15 -47.79
C THR A 938 -25.11 -7.40 -48.35
N GLU A 939 -25.19 -6.88 -49.57
CA GLU A 939 -24.10 -6.17 -50.25
C GLU A 939 -23.51 -4.99 -49.45
N PRO A 940 -24.32 -4.21 -48.69
CA PRO A 940 -23.80 -3.17 -47.79
C PRO A 940 -22.83 -3.69 -46.70
N LEU A 941 -22.77 -4.98 -46.41
CA LEU A 941 -21.84 -5.54 -45.41
C LEU A 941 -20.46 -5.86 -45.98
N ARG A 942 -20.26 -5.73 -47.30
CA ARG A 942 -19.03 -6.16 -48.00
C ARG A 942 -17.76 -5.48 -47.47
N ALA A 943 -17.84 -4.20 -47.12
CA ALA A 943 -16.70 -3.43 -46.60
C ALA A 943 -16.16 -3.95 -45.26
N SER A 944 -16.99 -4.66 -44.48
CA SER A 944 -16.62 -5.27 -43.19
C SER A 944 -16.28 -6.76 -43.28
N ALA A 945 -16.27 -7.37 -44.47
CA ALA A 945 -16.12 -8.82 -44.64
C ALA A 945 -14.80 -9.41 -44.06
N ALA A 946 -13.76 -8.59 -43.86
CA ALA A 946 -12.49 -9.02 -43.26
C ALA A 946 -12.50 -9.04 -41.72
N CYS A 947 -13.46 -8.36 -41.09
CA CYS A 947 -13.52 -8.15 -39.63
C CYS A 947 -14.74 -8.80 -38.98
N ILE A 948 -15.77 -9.14 -39.77
CA ILE A 948 -16.99 -9.77 -39.30
C ILE A 948 -16.72 -11.18 -38.79
N GLU A 949 -17.14 -11.43 -37.55
CA GLU A 949 -17.09 -12.72 -36.86
C GLU A 949 -18.47 -13.41 -36.90
N VAL A 950 -19.55 -12.63 -36.75
CA VAL A 950 -20.94 -13.13 -36.64
C VAL A 950 -21.86 -12.38 -37.62
N VAL A 951 -22.59 -13.13 -38.46
CA VAL A 951 -23.69 -12.61 -39.29
C VAL A 951 -24.90 -13.53 -39.16
N ASP A 952 -26.00 -13.02 -38.62
CA ASP A 952 -27.28 -13.72 -38.59
C ASP A 952 -28.28 -13.01 -39.50
N VAL A 953 -28.65 -13.65 -40.60
CA VAL A 953 -29.69 -13.18 -41.54
C VAL A 953 -30.80 -14.23 -41.70
N SER A 954 -30.95 -15.12 -40.71
CA SER A 954 -31.94 -16.19 -40.75
C SER A 954 -33.38 -15.63 -40.80
N GLY A 955 -34.29 -16.29 -41.51
CA GLY A 955 -35.69 -15.84 -41.60
C GLY A 955 -35.93 -14.50 -42.33
N CYS A 956 -34.95 -13.96 -43.06
CA CYS A 956 -35.14 -12.78 -43.91
C CYS A 956 -35.97 -13.14 -45.16
N VAL A 957 -37.17 -12.57 -45.29
CA VAL A 957 -38.18 -13.03 -46.27
C VAL A 957 -37.87 -12.60 -47.72
N ASN A 958 -37.12 -11.50 -47.91
CA ASN A 958 -36.85 -10.91 -49.23
C ASN A 958 -35.41 -11.18 -49.75
N LEU A 959 -34.63 -12.00 -49.05
CA LEU A 959 -33.22 -12.19 -49.34
C LEU A 959 -33.03 -13.30 -50.39
N GLU A 960 -32.92 -12.94 -51.67
CA GLU A 960 -32.65 -13.88 -52.75
C GLU A 960 -31.13 -14.15 -52.87
N ASN A 961 -30.69 -15.39 -52.65
CA ASN A 961 -29.30 -15.87 -52.75
C ASN A 961 -28.23 -15.15 -51.87
N SER A 962 -27.97 -15.70 -50.68
CA SER A 962 -26.98 -15.19 -49.72
C SER A 962 -25.52 -15.65 -49.94
N THR A 963 -25.17 -16.20 -51.11
CA THR A 963 -23.90 -16.92 -51.33
C THR A 963 -22.60 -16.09 -51.24
N ALA A 964 -22.67 -14.75 -51.19
CA ALA A 964 -21.48 -13.89 -51.33
C ALA A 964 -20.67 -13.62 -50.03
N LEU A 965 -21.23 -13.83 -48.83
CA LEU A 965 -20.55 -13.55 -47.54
C LEU A 965 -20.09 -14.82 -46.79
N ILE A 966 -20.45 -16.01 -47.28
CA ILE A 966 -20.42 -17.28 -46.52
C ILE A 966 -19.01 -17.90 -46.38
N ASN A 967 -18.00 -17.45 -47.12
CA ASN A 967 -16.72 -18.17 -47.21
C ASN A 967 -15.60 -17.73 -46.22
N LYS A 968 -15.86 -16.90 -45.20
CA LYS A 968 -14.77 -16.42 -44.29
C LYS A 968 -15.04 -16.32 -42.78
N SER A 969 -16.28 -16.39 -42.29
CA SER A 969 -16.59 -16.25 -40.85
C SER A 969 -16.66 -17.61 -40.13
N ARG A 970 -16.05 -17.71 -38.93
CA ARG A 970 -15.81 -18.98 -38.22
C ARG A 970 -17.01 -19.59 -37.48
N HIS A 971 -18.16 -18.93 -37.41
CA HIS A 971 -19.41 -19.52 -36.91
C HIS A 971 -20.61 -18.89 -37.63
N VAL A 972 -21.13 -19.60 -38.62
CA VAL A 972 -22.41 -19.25 -39.27
C VAL A 972 -23.38 -20.39 -38.97
N GLU A 973 -24.26 -20.20 -37.98
CA GLU A 973 -25.44 -21.07 -37.84
C GLU A 973 -26.50 -20.61 -38.83
N VAL A 974 -26.51 -21.20 -40.02
CA VAL A 974 -27.68 -21.17 -40.91
C VAL A 974 -28.54 -22.36 -40.54
N HIS A 975 -29.54 -22.16 -39.67
CA HIS A 975 -30.67 -23.08 -39.59
C HIS A 975 -31.76 -22.58 -40.55
N SER A 976 -31.96 -23.36 -41.61
CA SER A 976 -33.02 -23.23 -42.61
C SER A 976 -34.41 -23.38 -41.99
#